data_AF-A0A817KVL5-F1
#
_entry.id   AF-A0A817KVL5-F1
#
_cell.length_a   1.000
_cell.length_b   1.000
_cell.length_c   1.000
_cell.angle_alpha   90.00
_cell.angle_beta   90.00
_cell.angle_gamma   90.00
#
_symmetry.space_group_name_H-M   'P 1'
#
loop_
_entity.id
_entity.type
_entity.pdbx_description
1 polymer ?
#
loop_
_entity_poly.entity_id
_entity_poly.type
_entity_poly.pdbx_seq_one_letter_code
_entity_poly.pdbx_strand_id
1 'polypeptide(L)'
;DLVLMISEKTQKDPKEYLPELNQLRSIDNYHWQKFKIDCRLKRYKKAIENACDYFIEQLLNKKQNQYDEKFQEFVNILENNRLYKLAIKKFLSNQQIQSTMEYINQIIKLYGDYLMTKKYYIEAALIYERGKFYEQASKAYRQGKDVQNSLKLLPNISKEIKQPNINMDQYRSLAEQFRHDSLYIESGQIYENYLDDNEEALVSYLQGHEWSHVIRLFSTSLNDRHDLYEHEFLSTFNSFHDDIQRQIHNDYEKFQSYTKRLSILRTNLFQYIKEILDSGRDYDIDENDDQSDNDDQQINDDRRTLITRTNRHNDDSGSIRTRLTKKSGSITSSKKSQRRAAQQQERLVQLKEGSKHEDLALVRELWLLITKFDKLNFDIRHMNKICYQISTYQNSLDYEQKGELLQNKYNEYINSIEKQLTTIWLSNLDQQQQQENVQVMVINKKIREKFKKDLDLISNQYRVSPTLTSKTSQWKLVLFDTDISNKNKIMTELNDDFYLRYYVGHKGKFGHEFLEFEFRPDGKLRYANNSNYKKDTLIRKEVYVNRTIIEELKRIVNETDIMKEDDAVWPPQDRTGRQELEIVLGDEHISFTTAKIGSLIDINNSRDPDGLRCFYYLVQDLKCIVFSLIGLHFKIQPI
;
A
#
# COMPACT_ATOMS: atom_id res chain seq x y z
N ASP A 1 7.49 -56.31 -48.13
CA ASP A 1 6.93 -56.83 -49.40
C ASP A 1 6.03 -55.82 -50.10
N LEU A 2 4.97 -55.31 -49.48
CA LEU A 2 4.10 -54.30 -50.11
C LEU A 2 4.85 -53.01 -50.53
N VAL A 3 5.79 -52.52 -49.72
CA VAL A 3 6.59 -51.32 -50.04
C VAL A 3 7.52 -51.56 -51.23
N LEU A 4 8.09 -52.76 -51.38
CA LEU A 4 8.95 -53.13 -52.51
C LEU A 4 8.13 -53.17 -53.81
N MET A 5 6.95 -53.78 -53.76
CA MET A 5 6.00 -53.85 -54.87
C MET A 5 5.54 -52.45 -55.32
N ILE A 6 5.32 -51.52 -54.38
CA ILE A 6 4.97 -50.13 -54.70
C ILE A 6 6.19 -49.39 -55.27
N SER A 7 7.39 -49.60 -54.72
CA SER A 7 8.60 -48.94 -55.20
C SER A 7 8.99 -49.35 -56.62
N GLU A 8 8.78 -50.61 -57.01
CA GLU A 8 8.98 -51.12 -58.38
C GLU A 8 7.99 -50.53 -59.40
N LYS A 9 6.84 -50.04 -58.94
CA LYS A 9 5.82 -49.38 -59.77
C LYS A 9 5.95 -47.85 -59.81
N THR A 10 6.71 -47.27 -58.88
CA THR A 10 7.06 -45.85 -58.91
C THR A 10 8.38 -45.65 -59.67
N GLN A 11 8.48 -44.64 -60.54
CA GLN A 11 9.69 -44.30 -61.30
C GLN A 11 10.82 -43.68 -60.42
N LYS A 12 11.02 -44.18 -59.20
CA LYS A 12 12.11 -43.75 -58.32
C LYS A 12 13.35 -44.60 -58.57
N ASP A 13 14.53 -44.01 -58.49
CA ASP A 13 15.79 -44.73 -58.69
C ASP A 13 15.98 -45.78 -57.58
N PRO A 14 16.11 -47.09 -57.91
CA PRO A 14 16.42 -48.15 -56.96
C PRO A 14 17.63 -47.90 -56.08
N LYS A 15 18.63 -47.15 -56.56
CA LYS A 15 19.82 -46.79 -55.77
C LYS A 15 19.49 -45.85 -54.62
N GLU A 16 18.41 -45.08 -54.70
CA GLU A 16 18.01 -44.15 -53.64
C GLU A 16 17.27 -44.84 -52.48
N TYR A 17 16.48 -45.88 -52.74
CA TYR A 17 15.61 -46.49 -51.71
C TYR A 17 16.03 -47.89 -51.25
N LEU A 18 16.73 -48.69 -52.07
CA LEU A 18 17.15 -50.04 -51.70
C LEU A 18 18.12 -50.09 -50.51
N PRO A 19 19.14 -49.21 -50.40
CA PRO A 19 20.04 -49.21 -49.25
C PRO A 19 19.30 -48.97 -47.94
N GLU A 20 18.32 -48.06 -47.96
CA GLU A 20 17.51 -47.71 -46.78
C GLU A 20 16.56 -48.85 -46.39
N LEU A 21 15.91 -49.50 -47.36
CA LEU A 21 15.08 -50.68 -47.09
C LEU A 21 15.89 -51.84 -46.51
N ASN A 22 17.12 -52.04 -47.00
CA ASN A 22 18.03 -53.06 -46.47
C ASN A 22 18.46 -52.75 -45.02
N GLN A 23 18.77 -51.48 -44.72
CA GLN A 23 19.06 -51.03 -43.34
C GLN A 23 17.87 -51.20 -42.40
N LEU A 24 16.64 -50.95 -42.86
CA LEU A 24 15.45 -51.19 -42.05
C LEU A 24 15.21 -52.68 -41.83
N ARG A 25 15.47 -53.52 -42.84
CA ARG A 25 15.30 -54.98 -42.77
C ARG A 25 16.30 -55.64 -41.81
N SER A 26 17.47 -55.04 -41.61
CA SER A 26 18.48 -55.54 -40.66
C SER A 26 18.16 -55.21 -39.19
N ILE A 27 17.07 -54.50 -38.89
CA ILE A 27 16.66 -54.23 -37.50
C ILE A 27 15.78 -55.37 -37.01
N ASP A 28 16.29 -56.17 -36.08
CA ASP A 28 15.60 -57.37 -35.58
C ASP A 28 14.35 -57.06 -34.76
N ASN A 29 14.37 -55.98 -33.95
CA ASN A 29 13.22 -55.65 -33.11
C ASN A 29 12.16 -54.85 -33.90
N TYR A 30 10.95 -55.40 -33.91
CA TYR A 30 9.78 -54.85 -34.60
C TYR A 30 9.43 -53.41 -34.20
N HIS A 31 9.43 -53.10 -32.90
CA HIS A 31 9.12 -51.76 -32.39
C HIS A 31 10.19 -50.74 -32.76
N TRP A 32 11.48 -51.11 -32.67
CA TRP A 32 12.58 -50.24 -33.06
C TRP A 32 12.62 -49.97 -34.58
N GLN A 33 12.31 -50.98 -35.39
CA GLN A 33 12.18 -50.82 -36.84
C GLN A 33 11.08 -49.81 -37.19
N LYS A 34 9.91 -49.92 -36.55
CA LYS A 34 8.81 -48.95 -36.73
C LYS A 34 9.17 -47.55 -36.27
N PHE A 35 9.90 -47.41 -35.16
CA PHE A 35 10.42 -46.11 -34.71
C PHE A 35 11.24 -45.42 -35.81
N LYS A 36 12.19 -46.13 -36.43
CA LYS A 36 13.02 -45.60 -37.53
C LYS A 36 12.18 -45.21 -38.75
N ILE A 37 11.20 -46.02 -39.13
CA ILE A 37 10.26 -45.73 -40.22
C ILE A 37 9.46 -44.47 -39.91
N ASP A 38 8.86 -44.36 -38.73
CA ASP A 38 8.04 -43.20 -38.36
C ASP A 38 8.88 -41.92 -38.21
N CYS A 39 10.12 -42.01 -37.75
CA CYS A 39 11.08 -40.90 -37.74
C CYS A 39 11.33 -40.38 -39.16
N ARG A 40 11.55 -41.27 -40.13
CA ARG A 40 11.73 -40.91 -41.55
C ARG A 40 10.48 -40.26 -42.15
N LEU A 41 9.30 -40.78 -41.79
CA LEU A 41 8.02 -40.22 -42.22
C LEU A 41 7.60 -38.94 -41.45
N LYS A 42 8.44 -38.44 -40.54
CA LYS A 42 8.17 -37.30 -39.64
C LYS A 42 6.91 -37.49 -38.79
N ARG A 43 6.53 -38.74 -38.52
CA ARG A 43 5.39 -39.13 -37.68
C ARG A 43 5.84 -39.29 -36.23
N TYR A 44 6.43 -38.24 -35.67
CA TYR A 44 7.17 -38.32 -34.41
C TYR A 44 6.35 -38.82 -33.21
N LYS A 45 5.04 -38.54 -33.15
CA LYS A 45 4.17 -39.10 -32.09
C LYS A 45 4.17 -40.64 -32.11
N LYS A 46 3.96 -41.25 -33.28
CA LYS A 46 3.98 -42.71 -33.44
C LYS A 46 5.38 -43.27 -33.25
N ALA A 47 6.40 -42.55 -33.71
CA ALA A 47 7.79 -42.93 -33.46
C ALA A 47 8.05 -43.07 -31.95
N ILE A 48 7.72 -42.05 -31.15
CA ILE A 48 7.89 -42.10 -29.69
C ILE A 48 7.07 -43.22 -29.05
N GLU A 49 5.84 -43.47 -29.49
CA GLU A 49 5.04 -44.62 -28.99
C GLU A 49 5.75 -45.95 -29.25
N ASN A 50 6.23 -46.18 -30.47
CA ASN A 50 6.96 -47.40 -30.85
C ASN A 50 8.29 -47.53 -30.08
N ALA A 51 9.03 -46.43 -29.88
CA ALA A 51 10.25 -46.45 -29.08
C ALA A 51 9.96 -46.77 -27.61
N CYS A 52 8.89 -46.21 -27.02
CA CYS A 52 8.46 -46.56 -25.68
C CYS A 52 8.11 -48.05 -25.58
N ASP A 53 7.34 -48.60 -26.53
CA ASP A 53 7.00 -50.03 -26.57
C ASP A 53 8.27 -50.91 -26.68
N TYR A 54 9.27 -50.49 -27.46
CA TYR A 54 10.58 -51.13 -27.49
C TYR A 54 11.24 -51.15 -26.10
N PHE A 55 11.42 -50.00 -25.46
CA PHE A 55 12.07 -49.96 -24.14
C PHE A 55 11.28 -50.74 -23.09
N ILE A 56 9.95 -50.69 -23.13
CA ILE A 56 9.07 -51.48 -22.26
C ILE A 56 9.34 -52.99 -22.44
N GLU A 57 9.32 -53.49 -23.67
CA GLU A 57 9.59 -54.90 -23.99
C GLU A 57 10.98 -55.33 -23.51
N GLN A 58 11.98 -54.48 -23.72
CA GLN A 58 13.35 -54.77 -23.35
C GLN A 58 13.56 -54.82 -21.84
N LEU A 59 12.95 -53.89 -21.10
CA LEU A 59 13.00 -53.85 -19.63
C LEU A 59 12.34 -55.08 -18.99
N LEU A 60 11.22 -55.55 -19.55
CA LEU A 60 10.55 -56.78 -19.08
C LEU A 60 11.41 -58.03 -19.29
N ASN A 61 12.29 -58.03 -20.30
CA ASN A 61 13.14 -59.16 -20.65
C ASN A 61 14.51 -59.18 -19.96
N LYS A 62 14.78 -58.27 -19.00
CA LYS A 62 16.03 -58.17 -18.19
C LYS A 62 17.35 -58.13 -18.97
N LYS A 63 17.31 -57.83 -20.27
CA LYS A 63 18.52 -57.46 -21.01
C LYS A 63 18.83 -56.03 -20.58
N GLN A 64 20.00 -55.76 -20.00
CA GLN A 64 20.30 -54.46 -19.36
C GLN A 64 21.48 -53.71 -20.00
N ASN A 65 22.24 -54.33 -20.91
CA ASN A 65 23.59 -53.86 -21.25
C ASN A 65 23.75 -53.22 -22.65
N GLN A 66 22.66 -52.88 -23.37
CA GLN A 66 22.75 -52.40 -24.77
C GLN A 66 21.84 -51.20 -25.08
N TYR A 67 21.59 -50.33 -24.09
CA TYR A 67 20.52 -49.31 -24.16
C TYR A 67 20.99 -47.88 -24.37
N ASP A 68 22.23 -47.53 -24.05
CA ASP A 68 22.63 -46.12 -23.97
C ASP A 68 22.55 -45.38 -25.32
N GLU A 69 23.06 -45.96 -26.41
CA GLU A 69 23.03 -45.29 -27.73
C GLU A 69 21.61 -45.15 -28.29
N LYS A 70 20.80 -46.20 -28.22
CA LYS A 70 19.39 -46.16 -28.68
C LYS A 70 18.56 -45.23 -27.80
N PHE A 71 18.83 -45.18 -26.50
CA PHE A 71 18.15 -44.28 -25.59
C PHE A 71 18.50 -42.82 -25.88
N GLN A 72 19.77 -42.51 -26.14
CA GLN A 72 20.17 -41.16 -26.58
C GLN A 72 19.50 -40.75 -27.88
N GLU A 73 19.40 -41.66 -28.87
CA GLU A 73 18.68 -41.38 -30.12
C GLU A 73 17.21 -41.06 -29.86
N PHE A 74 16.56 -41.87 -29.01
CA PHE A 74 15.18 -41.64 -28.59
C PHE A 74 15.02 -40.28 -27.88
N VAL A 75 15.89 -39.94 -26.93
CA VAL A 75 15.88 -38.67 -26.20
C VAL A 75 16.04 -37.49 -27.16
N ASN A 76 16.97 -37.56 -28.13
CA ASN A 76 17.16 -36.49 -29.11
C ASN A 76 15.89 -36.22 -29.93
N ILE A 77 15.19 -37.27 -30.38
CA ILE A 77 13.90 -37.13 -31.08
C ILE A 77 12.82 -36.60 -30.13
N LEU A 78 12.81 -37.05 -28.88
CA LEU A 78 11.87 -36.62 -27.85
C LEU A 78 11.98 -35.11 -27.56
N GLU A 79 13.20 -34.61 -27.35
CA GLU A 79 13.49 -33.22 -27.01
C GLU A 79 13.19 -32.27 -28.18
N ASN A 80 13.67 -32.60 -29.39
CA ASN A 80 13.44 -31.78 -30.58
C ASN A 80 11.94 -31.62 -30.89
N ASN A 81 11.13 -32.62 -30.57
CA ASN A 81 9.69 -32.62 -30.83
C ASN A 81 8.83 -32.31 -29.59
N ARG A 82 9.44 -32.14 -28.41
CA ARG A 82 8.77 -31.83 -27.13
C ARG A 82 7.69 -32.84 -26.74
N LEU A 83 7.95 -34.13 -26.96
CA LEU A 83 6.97 -35.21 -26.77
C LEU A 83 7.04 -35.88 -25.39
N TYR A 84 7.58 -35.20 -24.39
CA TYR A 84 7.80 -35.73 -23.03
C TYR A 84 6.54 -36.31 -22.38
N LYS A 85 5.43 -35.56 -22.39
CA LYS A 85 4.15 -35.98 -21.77
C LYS A 85 3.63 -37.30 -22.35
N LEU A 86 3.80 -37.51 -23.65
CA LEU A 86 3.40 -38.73 -24.35
C LEU A 86 4.23 -39.92 -23.85
N ALA A 87 5.56 -39.77 -23.85
CA ALA A 87 6.48 -40.81 -23.39
C ALA A 87 6.23 -41.19 -21.92
N ILE A 88 6.17 -40.20 -21.03
CA ILE A 88 5.89 -40.38 -19.60
C ILE A 88 4.58 -41.14 -19.39
N LYS A 89 3.49 -40.71 -20.05
CA LYS A 89 2.18 -41.37 -19.95
C LYS A 89 2.27 -42.84 -20.38
N LYS A 90 2.98 -43.13 -21.47
CA LYS A 90 3.09 -44.48 -22.02
C LYS A 90 3.86 -45.42 -21.08
N PHE A 91 4.99 -44.98 -20.54
CA PHE A 91 5.76 -45.76 -19.56
C PHE A 91 4.96 -46.04 -18.28
N LEU A 92 4.27 -45.02 -17.75
CA LEU A 92 3.51 -45.14 -16.50
C LEU A 92 2.20 -45.93 -16.63
N SER A 93 1.71 -46.14 -17.84
CA SER A 93 0.51 -46.96 -18.08
C SER A 93 0.79 -48.46 -17.85
N ASN A 94 2.06 -48.86 -17.72
CA ASN A 94 2.45 -50.25 -17.49
C ASN A 94 2.88 -50.47 -16.03
N GLN A 95 2.01 -51.13 -15.25
CA GLN A 95 2.21 -51.37 -13.80
C GLN A 95 3.44 -52.22 -13.48
N GLN A 96 3.87 -53.09 -14.39
CA GLN A 96 5.00 -54.00 -14.16
C GLN A 96 6.38 -53.30 -14.21
N ILE A 97 6.42 -52.06 -14.72
CA ILE A 97 7.66 -51.29 -14.97
C ILE A 97 7.90 -50.24 -13.88
N GLN A 98 7.05 -50.19 -12.85
CA GLN A 98 7.23 -49.34 -11.66
C GLN A 98 8.59 -49.56 -10.97
N SER A 99 9.26 -50.70 -11.21
CA SER A 99 10.57 -51.04 -10.67
C SER A 99 11.78 -50.52 -11.47
N THR A 100 11.61 -49.92 -12.66
CA THR A 100 12.72 -49.38 -13.47
C THR A 100 12.72 -47.85 -13.51
N MET A 101 12.99 -47.25 -12.34
CA MET A 101 12.90 -45.80 -12.13
C MET A 101 13.91 -44.98 -12.96
N GLU A 102 15.04 -45.54 -13.39
CA GLU A 102 16.17 -44.75 -13.91
C GLU A 102 15.88 -44.03 -15.24
N TYR A 103 15.41 -44.74 -16.28
CA TYR A 103 15.10 -44.12 -17.58
C TYR A 103 13.90 -43.17 -17.54
N ILE A 104 12.86 -43.55 -16.78
CA ILE A 104 11.67 -42.72 -16.60
C ILE A 104 12.07 -41.44 -15.85
N ASN A 105 12.92 -41.55 -14.84
CA ASN A 105 13.45 -40.41 -14.10
C ASN A 105 14.29 -39.49 -14.99
N GLN A 106 15.10 -40.02 -15.92
CA GLN A 106 15.80 -39.17 -16.89
C GLN A 106 14.82 -38.38 -17.77
N ILE A 107 13.78 -39.02 -18.32
CA ILE A 107 12.77 -38.32 -19.13
C ILE A 107 12.01 -37.28 -18.29
N ILE A 108 11.66 -37.62 -17.05
CA ILE A 108 11.00 -36.72 -16.10
C ILE A 108 11.90 -35.50 -15.84
N LYS A 109 13.20 -35.71 -15.57
CA LYS A 109 14.16 -34.63 -15.35
C LYS A 109 14.26 -33.71 -16.56
N LEU A 110 14.42 -34.25 -17.76
CA LEU A 110 14.47 -33.47 -18.99
C LEU A 110 13.20 -32.65 -19.21
N TYR A 111 12.04 -33.22 -18.89
CA TYR A 111 10.78 -32.49 -19.00
C TYR A 111 10.68 -31.35 -17.97
N GLY A 112 11.12 -31.60 -16.74
CA GLY A 112 11.27 -30.56 -15.72
C GLY A 112 12.20 -29.44 -16.18
N ASP A 113 13.39 -29.78 -16.69
CA ASP A 113 14.39 -28.80 -17.16
C ASP A 113 13.86 -27.94 -18.32
N TYR A 114 13.11 -28.56 -19.23
CA TYR A 114 12.40 -27.86 -20.30
C TYR A 114 11.35 -26.87 -19.75
N LEU A 115 10.54 -27.28 -18.78
CA LEU A 115 9.52 -26.43 -18.17
C LEU A 115 10.15 -25.28 -17.37
N MET A 116 11.25 -25.52 -16.66
CA MET A 116 12.05 -24.49 -15.99
C MET A 116 12.55 -23.43 -16.98
N THR A 117 13.09 -23.86 -18.11
CA THR A 117 13.55 -22.96 -19.19
C THR A 117 12.39 -22.10 -19.75
N LYS A 118 11.16 -22.62 -19.71
CA LYS A 118 9.95 -21.92 -20.14
C LYS A 118 9.28 -21.10 -19.04
N LYS A 119 9.82 -21.10 -17.82
CA LYS A 119 9.26 -20.43 -16.63
C LYS A 119 7.91 -20.98 -16.17
N TYR A 120 7.58 -22.22 -16.56
CA TYR A 120 6.45 -22.96 -16.01
C TYR A 120 6.90 -23.64 -14.71
N TYR A 121 7.16 -22.84 -13.69
CA TYR A 121 7.86 -23.26 -12.48
C TYR A 121 7.06 -24.28 -11.66
N ILE A 122 5.74 -24.09 -11.53
CA ILE A 122 4.87 -25.00 -10.77
C ILE A 122 4.77 -26.35 -11.48
N GLU A 123 4.58 -26.35 -12.80
CA GLU A 123 4.53 -27.57 -13.59
C GLU A 123 5.87 -28.30 -13.58
N ALA A 124 7.00 -27.57 -13.65
CA ALA A 124 8.32 -28.15 -13.50
C ALA A 124 8.48 -28.84 -12.14
N ALA A 125 8.05 -28.16 -11.06
CA ALA A 125 8.13 -28.67 -9.70
C ALA A 125 7.33 -29.97 -9.52
N LEU A 126 6.09 -30.01 -10.02
CA LEU A 126 5.24 -31.21 -9.99
C LEU A 126 5.86 -32.39 -10.74
N ILE A 127 6.53 -32.11 -11.87
CA ILE A 127 7.22 -33.13 -12.66
C ILE A 127 8.47 -33.63 -11.92
N TYR A 128 9.30 -32.76 -11.36
CA TYR A 128 10.45 -33.16 -10.55
C TYR A 128 10.02 -33.97 -9.31
N GLU A 129 8.98 -33.54 -8.60
CA GLU A 129 8.43 -34.24 -7.44
C GLU A 129 8.00 -35.66 -7.81
N ARG A 130 7.36 -35.84 -8.97
CA ARG A 130 7.01 -37.16 -9.50
C ARG A 130 8.22 -38.08 -9.67
N GLY A 131 9.34 -37.52 -10.13
CA GLY A 131 10.61 -38.25 -10.29
C GLY A 131 11.42 -38.39 -9.01
N LYS A 132 10.89 -37.91 -7.86
CA LYS A 132 11.60 -37.83 -6.58
C LYS A 132 12.86 -36.96 -6.62
N PHE A 133 12.91 -36.00 -7.54
CA PHE A 133 13.96 -35.00 -7.65
C PHE A 133 13.66 -33.83 -6.69
N TYR A 134 13.70 -34.09 -5.39
CA TYR A 134 13.13 -33.17 -4.39
C TYR A 134 13.86 -31.82 -4.32
N GLU A 135 15.17 -31.78 -4.54
CA GLU A 135 15.94 -30.54 -4.57
C GLU A 135 15.54 -29.65 -5.75
N GLN A 136 15.45 -30.21 -6.96
CA GLN A 136 14.99 -29.50 -8.16
C GLN A 136 13.52 -29.07 -8.03
N ALA A 137 12.67 -29.93 -7.46
CA ALA A 137 11.27 -29.62 -7.20
C ALA A 137 11.12 -28.46 -6.22
N SER A 138 11.85 -28.49 -5.10
CA SER A 138 11.90 -27.41 -4.10
C SER A 138 12.33 -26.09 -4.74
N LYS A 139 13.43 -26.10 -5.50
CA LYS A 139 13.89 -24.90 -6.24
C LYS A 139 12.84 -24.36 -7.20
N ALA A 140 12.15 -25.23 -7.94
CA ALA A 140 11.11 -24.85 -8.88
C ALA A 140 9.86 -24.30 -8.16
N TYR A 141 9.40 -24.92 -7.07
CA TYR A 141 8.30 -24.43 -6.24
C TYR A 141 8.57 -23.01 -5.70
N ARG A 142 9.79 -22.73 -5.24
CA ARG A 142 10.21 -21.38 -4.82
C ARG A 142 10.14 -20.36 -5.94
N GLN A 143 10.67 -20.69 -7.11
CA GLN A 143 10.58 -19.80 -8.28
C GLN A 143 9.12 -19.58 -8.75
N GLY A 144 8.27 -20.58 -8.54
CA GLY A 144 6.83 -20.50 -8.78
C GLY A 144 6.02 -19.82 -7.68
N LYS A 145 6.66 -19.40 -6.58
CA LYS A 145 6.04 -18.83 -5.37
C LYS A 145 5.03 -19.76 -4.68
N ASP A 146 5.20 -21.07 -4.83
CA ASP A 146 4.42 -22.09 -4.09
C ASP A 146 5.27 -22.67 -2.97
N VAL A 147 5.43 -21.86 -1.93
CA VAL A 147 6.41 -22.08 -0.87
C VAL A 147 5.99 -23.23 0.05
N GLN A 148 4.69 -23.46 0.22
CA GLN A 148 4.17 -24.55 1.04
C GLN A 148 4.54 -25.92 0.46
N ASN A 149 4.44 -26.08 -0.86
CA ASN A 149 4.93 -27.29 -1.51
C ASN A 149 6.46 -27.42 -1.43
N SER A 150 7.21 -26.31 -1.40
CA SER A 150 8.65 -26.35 -1.15
C SER A 150 8.97 -26.88 0.26
N LEU A 151 8.28 -26.39 1.30
CA LEU A 151 8.45 -26.83 2.68
C LEU A 151 8.09 -28.31 2.87
N LYS A 152 7.01 -28.77 2.22
CA LYS A 152 6.57 -30.17 2.23
C LYS A 152 7.67 -31.15 1.82
N LEU A 153 8.56 -30.75 0.91
CA LEU A 153 9.62 -31.62 0.39
C LEU A 153 10.84 -31.72 1.30
N LEU A 154 10.97 -30.83 2.27
CA LEU A 154 12.15 -30.72 3.13
C LEU A 154 12.54 -31.99 3.88
N PRO A 155 11.59 -32.71 4.53
CA PRO A 155 11.93 -33.96 5.21
C PRO A 155 12.43 -35.06 4.27
N ASN A 156 12.10 -34.99 2.97
CA ASN A 156 12.57 -35.98 1.98
C ASN A 156 13.96 -35.63 1.47
N ILE A 157 14.26 -34.34 1.29
CA ILE A 157 15.61 -33.86 0.95
C ILE A 157 16.59 -34.26 2.07
N SER A 158 16.20 -34.08 3.33
CA SER A 158 17.03 -34.41 4.48
C SER A 158 17.25 -35.92 4.69
N LYS A 159 16.34 -36.77 4.20
CA LYS A 159 16.46 -38.24 4.28
C LYS A 159 17.42 -38.82 3.25
N GLU A 160 17.60 -38.17 2.11
CA GLU A 160 18.59 -38.59 1.11
C GLU A 160 20.02 -38.42 1.63
N ILE A 161 20.22 -37.53 2.61
CA ILE A 161 21.49 -37.23 3.23
C ILE A 161 21.59 -38.01 4.54
N LYS A 162 22.42 -39.06 4.56
CA LYS A 162 22.57 -39.99 5.69
C LYS A 162 23.26 -39.41 6.93
N GLN A 163 23.19 -38.10 7.18
CA GLN A 163 23.86 -37.44 8.32
C GLN A 163 22.99 -36.35 8.97
N PRO A 164 22.73 -36.41 10.29
CA PRO A 164 21.85 -35.46 10.98
C PRO A 164 22.43 -34.05 11.08
N ASN A 165 23.75 -33.87 11.25
CA ASN A 165 24.34 -32.53 11.39
C ASN A 165 24.33 -31.73 10.07
N ILE A 166 24.46 -32.42 8.92
CA ILE A 166 24.40 -31.78 7.59
C ILE A 166 22.99 -31.24 7.31
N ASN A 167 21.95 -31.86 7.89
CA ASN A 167 20.58 -31.42 7.69
C ASN A 167 20.29 -30.05 8.33
N MET A 168 20.93 -29.72 9.46
CA MET A 168 20.70 -28.44 10.15
C MET A 168 21.31 -27.26 9.39
N ASP A 169 22.53 -27.39 8.88
CA ASP A 169 23.18 -26.33 8.09
C ASP A 169 22.42 -26.06 6.78
N GLN A 170 21.85 -27.10 6.17
CA GLN A 170 21.01 -26.95 4.99
C GLN A 170 19.69 -26.24 5.30
N TYR A 171 19.04 -26.55 6.42
CA TYR A 171 17.85 -25.82 6.84
C TYR A 171 18.17 -24.35 7.14
N ARG A 172 19.32 -24.06 7.75
CA ARG A 172 19.76 -22.68 8.01
C ARG A 172 20.00 -21.92 6.70
N SER A 173 20.78 -22.50 5.78
CA SER A 173 21.03 -21.90 4.46
C SER A 173 19.74 -21.70 3.65
N LEU A 174 18.81 -22.63 3.78
CA LEU A 174 17.51 -22.53 3.14
C LEU A 174 16.64 -21.40 3.74
N ALA A 175 16.59 -21.32 5.06
CA ALA A 175 15.86 -20.27 5.76
C ALA A 175 16.43 -18.88 5.43
N GLU A 176 17.75 -18.75 5.35
CA GLU A 176 18.43 -17.52 4.89
C GLU A 176 18.06 -17.18 3.45
N GLN A 177 18.02 -18.18 2.56
CA GLN A 177 17.58 -17.97 1.19
C GLN A 177 16.12 -17.50 1.12
N PHE A 178 15.23 -18.07 1.94
CA PHE A 178 13.82 -17.67 2.00
C PHE A 178 13.68 -16.24 2.49
N ARG A 179 14.46 -15.87 3.52
CA ARG A 179 14.53 -14.50 4.03
C ARG A 179 15.01 -13.53 2.96
N HIS A 180 16.02 -13.90 2.17
CA HIS A 180 16.50 -13.10 1.03
C HIS A 180 15.45 -12.96 -0.09
N ASP A 181 14.67 -14.01 -0.33
CA ASP A 181 13.57 -14.03 -1.31
C ASP A 181 12.28 -13.34 -0.79
N SER A 182 12.33 -12.68 0.37
CA SER A 182 11.21 -12.02 1.07
C SER A 182 10.08 -12.96 1.52
N LEU A 183 10.40 -14.24 1.70
CA LEU A 183 9.51 -15.29 2.21
C LEU A 183 9.71 -15.44 3.73
N TYR A 184 9.37 -14.38 4.45
CA TYR A 184 9.67 -14.23 5.88
C TYR A 184 8.92 -15.23 6.76
N ILE A 185 7.65 -15.52 6.44
CA ILE A 185 6.84 -16.48 7.20
C ILE A 185 7.49 -17.86 7.13
N GLU A 186 7.84 -18.29 5.93
CA GLU A 186 8.36 -19.63 5.69
C GLU A 186 9.80 -19.78 6.18
N SER A 187 10.59 -18.71 6.11
CA SER A 187 11.90 -18.65 6.78
C SER A 187 11.75 -18.86 8.29
N GLY A 188 10.85 -18.11 8.94
CA GLY A 188 10.56 -18.28 10.37
C GLY A 188 10.05 -19.68 10.73
N GLN A 189 9.18 -20.27 9.90
CA GLN A 189 8.69 -21.64 10.09
C GLN A 189 9.79 -22.69 9.98
N ILE A 190 10.84 -22.46 9.16
CA ILE A 190 11.99 -23.36 9.11
C ILE A 190 12.76 -23.30 10.43
N TYR A 191 13.03 -22.08 10.91
CA TYR A 191 13.71 -21.86 12.18
C TYR A 191 12.95 -22.46 13.37
N GLU A 192 11.63 -22.30 13.43
CA GLU A 192 10.81 -22.90 14.50
C GLU A 192 10.72 -24.42 14.42
N ASN A 193 10.27 -24.96 13.29
CA ASN A 193 9.84 -26.36 13.23
C ASN A 193 10.99 -27.36 13.00
N TYR A 194 12.09 -26.90 12.42
CA TYR A 194 13.20 -27.76 12.00
C TYR A 194 14.51 -27.45 12.71
N LEU A 195 14.72 -26.20 13.13
CA LEU A 195 15.96 -25.75 13.78
C LEU A 195 15.82 -25.52 15.29
N ASP A 196 14.59 -25.37 15.79
CA ASP A 196 14.27 -24.97 17.18
C ASP A 196 14.99 -23.66 17.58
N ASP A 197 15.22 -22.77 16.62
CA ASP A 197 15.91 -21.49 16.78
C ASP A 197 14.88 -20.35 16.77
N ASN A 198 14.21 -20.17 17.91
CA ASN A 198 13.09 -19.22 18.03
C ASN A 198 13.54 -17.74 17.90
N GLU A 199 14.82 -17.43 18.15
CA GLU A 199 15.36 -16.07 17.99
C GLU A 199 15.58 -15.71 16.52
N GLU A 200 16.16 -16.60 15.71
CA GLU A 200 16.25 -16.37 14.26
C GLU A 200 14.87 -16.40 13.58
N ALA A 201 13.93 -17.19 14.13
CA ALA A 201 12.54 -17.12 13.71
C ALA A 201 11.95 -15.73 13.97
N LEU A 202 12.15 -15.16 15.17
CA LEU A 202 11.71 -13.81 15.53
C LEU A 202 12.29 -12.77 14.55
N VAL A 203 13.59 -12.82 14.28
CA VAL A 203 14.25 -11.90 13.32
C VAL A 203 13.58 -11.98 11.94
N SER A 204 13.29 -13.20 11.47
CA SER A 204 12.64 -13.41 10.18
C SER A 204 11.24 -12.80 10.14
N TYR A 205 10.42 -13.03 11.18
CA TYR A 205 9.08 -12.45 11.26
C TYR A 205 9.07 -10.93 11.43
N LEU A 206 10.00 -10.37 12.20
CA LEU A 206 10.14 -8.91 12.36
C LEU A 206 10.48 -8.22 11.04
N GLN A 207 11.40 -8.79 10.24
CA GLN A 207 11.74 -8.26 8.91
C GLN A 207 10.56 -8.31 7.93
N GLY A 208 9.66 -9.29 8.09
CA GLY A 208 8.44 -9.40 7.30
C GLY A 208 7.27 -8.58 7.82
N HIS A 209 7.39 -7.92 8.98
CA HIS A 209 6.28 -7.28 9.70
C HIS A 209 5.14 -8.27 10.02
N GLU A 210 5.49 -9.54 10.27
CA GLU A 210 4.55 -10.63 10.55
C GLU A 210 4.16 -10.67 12.03
N TRP A 211 3.54 -9.58 12.50
CA TRP A 211 3.33 -9.31 13.93
C TRP A 211 2.54 -10.40 14.67
N SER A 212 1.59 -11.06 14.00
CA SER A 212 0.84 -12.16 14.61
C SER A 212 1.73 -13.37 14.92
N HIS A 213 2.75 -13.65 14.09
CA HIS A 213 3.73 -14.70 14.37
C HIS A 213 4.66 -14.28 15.52
N VAL A 214 5.06 -13.01 15.56
CA VAL A 214 5.89 -12.43 16.64
C VAL A 214 5.18 -12.53 17.99
N ILE A 215 3.93 -12.07 18.11
CA ILE A 215 3.15 -12.16 19.35
C ILE A 215 2.97 -13.62 19.79
N ARG A 216 2.71 -14.53 18.83
CA ARG A 216 2.62 -15.96 19.12
C ARG A 216 3.92 -16.48 19.73
N LEU A 217 5.07 -16.14 19.15
CA LEU A 217 6.38 -16.56 19.68
C LEU A 217 6.58 -16.09 21.12
N PHE A 218 6.29 -14.82 21.44
CA PHE A 218 6.36 -14.32 22.81
C PHE A 218 5.35 -14.97 23.76
N SER A 219 4.21 -15.44 23.24
CA SER A 219 3.21 -16.16 24.04
C SER A 219 3.56 -17.63 24.26
N THR A 220 4.45 -18.23 23.45
CA THR A 220 4.75 -19.67 23.50
C THR A 220 6.21 -19.98 23.82
N SER A 221 7.15 -19.53 22.98
CA SER A 221 8.54 -20.00 22.97
C SER A 221 9.53 -18.96 23.50
N LEU A 222 9.15 -17.69 23.52
CA LEU A 222 9.96 -16.54 23.96
C LEU A 222 9.32 -15.81 25.16
N ASN A 223 8.48 -16.49 25.93
CA ASN A 223 7.78 -15.94 27.11
C ASN A 223 8.72 -15.33 28.17
N ASP A 224 9.91 -15.89 28.35
CA ASP A 224 10.87 -15.40 29.34
C ASP A 224 11.75 -14.25 28.80
N ARG A 225 11.74 -13.99 27.49
CA ARG A 225 12.63 -13.03 26.80
C ARG A 225 12.02 -11.64 26.66
N HIS A 226 11.79 -11.00 27.79
CA HIS A 226 11.24 -9.64 27.89
C HIS A 226 12.17 -8.59 27.24
N ASP A 227 13.48 -8.84 27.25
CA ASP A 227 14.50 -8.01 26.59
C ASP A 227 14.24 -7.88 25.08
N LEU A 228 13.98 -9.01 24.41
CA LEU A 228 13.67 -9.03 22.98
C LEU A 228 12.29 -8.42 22.68
N TYR A 229 11.33 -8.59 23.60
CA TYR A 229 10.02 -7.96 23.46
C TYR A 229 10.14 -6.43 23.44
N GLU A 230 10.82 -5.85 24.43
CA GLU A 230 10.96 -4.40 24.56
C GLU A 230 11.87 -3.78 23.50
N HIS A 231 13.03 -4.38 23.25
CA HIS A 231 14.05 -3.75 22.41
C HIS A 231 13.96 -4.10 20.93
N GLU A 232 13.59 -5.34 20.58
CA GLU A 232 13.49 -5.76 19.18
C GLU A 232 12.07 -5.55 18.66
N PHE A 233 11.06 -6.14 19.31
CA PHE A 233 9.70 -6.11 18.81
C PHE A 233 9.05 -4.73 18.91
N LEU A 234 8.98 -4.12 20.11
CA LEU A 234 8.31 -2.83 20.26
C LEU A 234 9.00 -1.72 19.46
N SER A 235 10.34 -1.72 19.40
CA SER A 235 11.09 -0.76 18.59
C SER A 235 10.73 -0.87 17.11
N THR A 236 10.80 -2.09 16.55
CA THR A 236 10.48 -2.35 15.14
C THR A 236 9.01 -2.04 14.83
N PHE A 237 8.10 -2.45 15.72
CA PHE A 237 6.67 -2.19 15.59
C PHE A 237 6.36 -0.69 15.63
N ASN A 238 6.98 0.06 16.54
CA ASN A 238 6.79 1.51 16.63
C ASN A 238 7.32 2.23 15.40
N SER A 239 8.49 1.83 14.88
CA SER A 239 9.02 2.40 13.64
C SER A 239 8.05 2.17 12.47
N PHE A 240 7.54 0.94 12.32
CA PHE A 240 6.58 0.61 11.26
C PHE A 240 5.25 1.35 11.43
N HIS A 241 4.75 1.47 12.66
CA HIS A 241 3.57 2.28 12.94
C HIS A 241 3.76 3.73 12.48
N ASP A 242 4.89 4.34 12.80
CA ASP A 242 5.19 5.71 12.43
C ASP A 242 5.36 5.87 10.92
N ASP A 243 5.89 4.85 10.22
CA ASP A 243 5.96 4.82 8.75
C ASP A 243 4.56 4.78 8.12
N ILE A 244 3.65 3.96 8.63
CA ILE A 244 2.26 3.91 8.17
C ILE A 244 1.57 5.26 8.41
N GLN A 245 1.77 5.86 9.59
CA GLN A 245 1.20 7.17 9.91
C GLN A 245 1.73 8.26 8.97
N ARG A 246 3.04 8.26 8.67
CA ARG A 246 3.65 9.16 7.68
C ARG A 246 3.09 8.91 6.27
N GLN A 247 2.95 7.65 5.87
CA GLN A 247 2.43 7.29 4.55
C GLN A 247 0.99 7.80 4.36
N ILE A 248 0.12 7.58 5.34
CA ILE A 248 -1.28 8.05 5.31
C ILE A 248 -1.32 9.58 5.20
N HIS A 249 -0.48 10.28 5.95
CA HIS A 249 -0.42 11.74 5.89
C HIS A 249 0.07 12.24 4.52
N ASN A 250 1.20 11.72 4.03
CA ASN A 250 1.80 12.14 2.76
C ASN A 250 0.89 11.83 1.56
N ASP A 251 0.28 10.64 1.54
CA ASP A 251 -0.66 10.26 0.47
C ASP A 251 -1.91 11.17 0.50
N TYR A 252 -2.38 11.59 1.68
CA TYR A 252 -3.50 12.53 1.81
C TYR A 252 -3.12 13.98 1.42
N GLU A 253 -1.96 14.49 1.82
CA GLU A 253 -1.49 15.81 1.39
C GLU A 253 -1.34 15.89 -0.13
N LYS A 254 -0.81 14.82 -0.73
CA LYS A 254 -0.71 14.70 -2.19
C LYS A 254 -2.09 14.72 -2.85
N PHE A 255 -3.07 14.01 -2.26
CA PHE A 255 -4.45 14.05 -2.71
C PHE A 255 -5.05 15.47 -2.65
N GLN A 256 -4.81 16.20 -1.55
CA GLN A 256 -5.27 17.58 -1.40
C GLN A 256 -4.63 18.51 -2.44
N SER A 257 -3.33 18.38 -2.67
CA SER A 257 -2.59 19.15 -3.67
C SER A 257 -3.15 18.92 -5.08
N TYR A 258 -3.34 17.66 -5.48
CA TYR A 258 -3.92 17.31 -6.78
C TYR A 258 -5.36 17.79 -6.94
N THR A 259 -6.18 17.68 -5.90
CA THR A 259 -7.56 18.15 -5.95
C THR A 259 -7.63 19.68 -6.02
N LYS A 260 -6.75 20.40 -5.30
CA LYS A 260 -6.62 21.86 -5.41
C LYS A 260 -6.15 22.28 -6.80
N ARG A 261 -5.21 21.56 -7.41
CA ARG A 261 -4.78 21.86 -8.79
C ARG A 261 -5.91 21.64 -9.79
N LEU A 262 -6.63 20.54 -9.65
CA LEU A 262 -7.78 20.23 -10.51
C LEU A 262 -8.90 21.28 -10.36
N SER A 263 -9.16 21.79 -9.14
CA SER A 263 -10.15 22.84 -8.94
C SER A 263 -9.74 24.18 -9.57
N ILE A 264 -8.44 24.52 -9.56
CA ILE A 264 -7.90 25.69 -10.26
C ILE A 264 -8.11 25.56 -11.77
N LEU A 265 -7.75 24.43 -12.38
CA LEU A 265 -7.94 24.19 -13.82
C LEU A 265 -9.41 24.34 -14.24
N ARG A 266 -10.33 23.80 -13.41
CA ARG A 266 -11.77 23.91 -13.65
C ARG A 266 -12.30 25.33 -13.47
N THR A 267 -11.78 26.07 -12.50
CA THR A 267 -12.13 27.48 -12.30
C THR A 267 -11.66 28.34 -13.47
N ASN A 268 -10.47 28.08 -13.99
CA ASN A 268 -9.95 28.78 -15.18
C ASN A 268 -10.82 28.47 -16.41
N LEU A 269 -11.19 27.19 -16.61
CA LEU A 269 -12.10 26.80 -17.68
C LEU A 269 -13.48 27.46 -17.52
N PHE A 270 -13.98 27.56 -16.29
CA PHE A 270 -15.22 28.25 -15.99
C PHE A 270 -15.16 29.73 -16.40
N GLN A 271 -14.10 30.45 -16.02
CA GLN A 271 -13.94 31.86 -16.39
C GLN A 271 -13.82 32.03 -17.91
N TYR A 272 -13.06 31.16 -18.58
CA TYR A 272 -12.92 31.21 -20.04
C TYR A 272 -14.27 31.04 -20.78
N ILE A 273 -15.08 30.05 -20.37
CA ILE A 273 -16.42 29.85 -20.94
C ILE A 273 -17.32 31.05 -20.63
N LYS A 274 -17.22 31.60 -19.41
CA LYS A 274 -17.99 32.78 -19.00
C LYS A 274 -17.69 33.99 -19.89
N GLU A 275 -16.42 34.29 -20.12
CA GLU A 275 -15.97 35.40 -20.99
C GLU A 275 -16.51 35.26 -22.42
N ILE A 276 -16.51 34.04 -22.97
CA ILE A 276 -17.07 33.78 -24.31
C ILE A 276 -18.58 34.05 -24.33
N LEU A 277 -19.31 33.56 -23.34
CA LEU A 277 -20.76 33.78 -23.25
C LEU A 277 -21.11 35.25 -23.02
N ASP A 278 -20.35 35.97 -22.19
CA ASP A 278 -20.53 37.41 -21.93
C ASP A 278 -20.24 38.24 -23.21
N SER A 279 -19.38 37.75 -24.12
CA SER A 279 -19.15 38.35 -25.44
C SER A 279 -20.28 38.12 -26.46
N GLY A 280 -21.34 37.40 -26.08
CA GLY A 280 -22.47 37.05 -26.95
C GLY A 280 -22.17 35.91 -27.94
N ARG A 281 -21.04 35.22 -27.79
CA ARG A 281 -20.67 34.05 -28.59
C ARG A 281 -21.04 32.77 -27.86
N ASP A 282 -21.31 31.70 -28.63
CA ASP A 282 -21.50 30.38 -28.05
C ASP A 282 -20.15 29.67 -27.87
N TYR A 283 -19.98 28.96 -26.76
CA TYR A 283 -18.82 28.10 -26.55
C TYR A 283 -19.07 26.74 -27.21
N ASP A 284 -18.40 26.49 -28.34
CA ASP A 284 -18.35 25.19 -29.01
C ASP A 284 -17.16 24.37 -28.48
N ILE A 285 -17.40 23.10 -28.13
CA ILE A 285 -16.36 22.21 -27.58
C ILE A 285 -15.39 21.78 -28.69
N ASP A 286 -15.87 21.54 -29.91
CA ASP A 286 -15.05 21.00 -31.00
C ASP A 286 -14.15 22.08 -31.63
N GLU A 287 -14.64 23.31 -31.78
CA GLU A 287 -13.84 24.41 -32.35
C GLU A 287 -12.71 24.90 -31.44
N ASN A 288 -12.91 24.82 -30.11
CA ASN A 288 -11.94 25.29 -29.13
C ASN A 288 -10.87 24.23 -28.76
N ASP A 289 -11.09 22.95 -29.07
CA ASP A 289 -10.11 21.87 -28.85
C ASP A 289 -9.02 21.82 -29.94
N ASP A 290 -9.29 22.33 -31.15
CA ASP A 290 -8.39 22.31 -32.32
C ASP A 290 -7.43 23.51 -32.39
N GLN A 291 -7.69 24.61 -31.66
CA GLN A 291 -6.88 25.84 -31.76
C GLN A 291 -5.59 25.83 -30.91
N SER A 292 -5.36 24.82 -30.08
CA SER A 292 -4.17 24.74 -29.19
C SER A 292 -3.00 23.92 -29.73
N ASP A 293 -3.09 23.37 -30.94
CA ASP A 293 -2.12 22.39 -31.47
C ASP A 293 -0.83 23.02 -32.06
N ASN A 294 -0.67 24.35 -31.97
CA ASN A 294 0.43 25.06 -32.64
C ASN A 294 1.69 25.31 -31.77
N ASP A 295 1.64 25.16 -30.45
CA ASP A 295 2.74 25.61 -29.58
C ASP A 295 3.71 24.52 -29.07
N ASP A 296 3.40 23.23 -29.28
CA ASP A 296 4.26 22.11 -28.83
C ASP A 296 5.15 21.50 -29.95
N GLN A 297 5.26 22.15 -31.12
CA GLN A 297 6.12 21.70 -32.24
C GLN A 297 7.55 22.28 -32.23
N GLN A 298 8.15 22.55 -31.07
CA GLN A 298 9.58 22.83 -31.01
C GLN A 298 10.34 21.81 -30.16
N ILE A 299 11.41 21.30 -30.78
CA ILE A 299 12.48 20.45 -30.27
C ILE A 299 12.23 18.94 -30.44
N ASN A 300 12.31 18.49 -31.69
CA ASN A 300 13.22 17.41 -32.11
C ASN A 300 13.24 17.32 -33.64
N ASP A 301 13.93 18.29 -34.24
CA ASP A 301 14.42 18.17 -35.61
C ASP A 301 15.51 17.10 -35.63
N ASP A 302 15.13 15.87 -36.00
CA ASP A 302 15.99 14.93 -36.75
C ASP A 302 15.20 13.68 -37.14
N ARG A 303 14.37 13.81 -38.19
CA ARG A 303 14.19 12.85 -39.30
C ARG A 303 12.94 13.19 -40.11
N ARG A 304 13.15 14.00 -41.16
CA ARG A 304 12.19 14.22 -42.25
C ARG A 304 11.69 12.88 -42.84
N THR A 305 10.37 12.75 -42.97
CA THR A 305 9.77 12.16 -44.18
C THR A 305 8.78 13.18 -44.74
N LEU A 306 9.16 13.74 -45.87
CA LEU A 306 8.37 14.68 -46.68
C LEU A 306 7.17 13.93 -47.28
N ILE A 307 5.95 14.35 -46.96
CA ILE A 307 4.82 14.20 -47.87
C ILE A 307 4.09 15.55 -47.92
N THR A 308 4.37 16.27 -49.00
CA THR A 308 3.68 17.46 -49.44
C THR A 308 2.20 17.18 -49.71
N ARG A 309 1.34 18.05 -49.18
CA ARG A 309 -0.04 18.23 -49.61
C ARG A 309 -0.05 18.82 -51.02
N THR A 310 -0.76 18.21 -51.97
CA THR A 310 -1.31 18.92 -53.13
C THR A 310 -2.75 18.47 -53.38
N ASN A 311 -3.63 19.48 -53.49
CA ASN A 311 -5.04 19.34 -53.85
C ASN A 311 -5.20 19.10 -55.36
N ARG A 312 -6.27 18.34 -55.67
CA ARG A 312 -7.09 18.27 -56.90
C ARG A 312 -6.61 19.05 -58.13
N HIS A 313 -6.58 18.39 -59.30
CA HIS A 313 -7.28 18.78 -60.54
C HIS A 313 -7.32 17.59 -61.52
N ASN A 314 -8.35 17.56 -62.38
CA ASN A 314 -8.67 16.53 -63.37
C ASN A 314 -7.56 16.35 -64.42
N ASP A 315 -7.30 15.11 -64.86
CA ASP A 315 -7.49 14.69 -66.25
C ASP A 315 -7.14 13.20 -66.47
N ASP A 316 -7.71 12.71 -67.57
CA ASP A 316 -7.94 11.34 -67.97
C ASP A 316 -6.69 10.61 -68.53
N SER A 317 -6.81 9.29 -68.66
CA SER A 317 -6.00 8.34 -69.45
C SER A 317 -4.67 7.81 -68.88
N GLY A 318 -4.69 6.53 -68.45
CA GLY A 318 -3.44 5.77 -68.20
C GLY A 318 -3.55 4.41 -67.47
N SER A 319 -4.35 3.48 -67.99
CA SER A 319 -4.30 2.00 -67.83
C SER A 319 -4.06 1.33 -66.45
N ILE A 320 -5.11 0.64 -65.99
CA ILE A 320 -5.23 -0.83 -65.74
C ILE A 320 -4.09 -1.56 -64.97
N ARG A 321 -4.56 -2.37 -63.97
CA ARG A 321 -3.92 -3.46 -63.17
C ARG A 321 -3.20 -2.97 -61.90
N THR A 322 -3.52 -3.41 -60.67
CA THR A 322 -4.20 -4.61 -60.17
C THR A 322 -4.88 -4.35 -58.82
N ARG A 323 -6.20 -4.60 -58.73
CA ARG A 323 -6.82 -5.12 -57.49
C ARG A 323 -6.54 -6.62 -57.41
N LEU A 324 -6.56 -7.15 -56.18
CA LEU A 324 -6.25 -8.54 -55.73
C LEU A 324 -4.79 -8.60 -55.22
N THR A 325 -4.55 -8.45 -53.91
CA THR A 325 -4.75 -9.52 -52.93
C THR A 325 -5.21 -9.00 -51.55
N LYS A 326 -6.36 -9.50 -51.08
CA LYS A 326 -6.72 -9.55 -49.66
C LYS A 326 -6.02 -10.76 -49.03
N LYS A 327 -5.65 -10.60 -47.75
CA LYS A 327 -5.30 -11.63 -46.76
C LYS A 327 -3.96 -12.36 -46.95
N SER A 328 -2.95 -11.84 -46.24
CA SER A 328 -2.04 -12.65 -45.42
C SER A 328 -1.71 -11.87 -44.15
N GLY A 329 -1.96 -12.49 -43.00
CA GLY A 329 -1.92 -11.87 -41.69
C GLY A 329 -0.52 -11.38 -41.29
N SER A 330 -0.46 -10.13 -40.85
CA SER A 330 0.63 -9.63 -40.00
C SER A 330 0.09 -9.39 -38.60
N ILE A 331 0.09 -10.46 -37.78
CA ILE A 331 -0.24 -10.46 -36.35
C ILE A 331 0.75 -9.57 -35.55
N THR A 332 1.84 -9.12 -36.15
CA THR A 332 2.85 -8.26 -35.52
C THR A 332 2.54 -6.76 -35.65
N SER A 333 1.66 -6.35 -36.57
CA SER A 333 1.28 -4.94 -36.77
C SER A 333 0.28 -4.43 -35.73
N SER A 334 -0.61 -5.28 -35.22
CA SER A 334 -1.60 -4.90 -34.20
C SER A 334 -0.94 -4.58 -32.86
N LYS A 335 0.09 -5.33 -32.44
CA LYS A 335 0.83 -5.05 -31.20
C LYS A 335 1.64 -3.75 -31.27
N LYS A 336 2.15 -3.38 -32.45
CA LYS A 336 2.85 -2.09 -32.65
C LYS A 336 1.86 -0.91 -32.71
N SER A 337 0.71 -1.08 -33.35
CA SER A 337 -0.36 -0.08 -33.37
C SER A 337 -1.00 0.10 -31.99
N GLN A 338 -1.28 -0.99 -31.27
CA GLN A 338 -1.73 -0.96 -29.88
C GLN A 338 -0.67 -0.38 -28.94
N ARG A 339 0.63 -0.71 -29.11
CA ARG A 339 1.70 -0.08 -28.33
C ARG A 339 1.82 1.41 -28.63
N ARG A 340 1.65 1.84 -29.88
CA ARG A 340 1.66 3.27 -30.23
C ARG A 340 0.45 3.99 -29.67
N ALA A 341 -0.74 3.41 -29.77
CA ALA A 341 -1.96 3.95 -29.16
C ALA A 341 -1.84 4.00 -27.62
N ALA A 342 -1.29 2.96 -26.98
CA ALA A 342 -1.00 2.92 -25.56
C ALA A 342 0.08 3.94 -25.16
N GLN A 343 1.15 4.11 -25.96
CA GLN A 343 2.17 5.13 -25.74
C GLN A 343 1.62 6.55 -25.93
N GLN A 344 0.68 6.74 -26.85
CA GLN A 344 0.00 8.00 -27.09
C GLN A 344 -0.97 8.32 -25.94
N GLN A 345 -1.72 7.32 -25.45
CA GLN A 345 -2.51 7.41 -24.21
C GLN A 345 -1.64 7.65 -22.98
N GLU A 346 -0.47 7.04 -22.86
CA GLU A 346 0.47 7.28 -21.75
C GLU A 346 1.02 8.71 -21.78
N ARG A 347 1.27 9.28 -22.96
CA ARG A 347 1.71 10.68 -23.12
C ARG A 347 0.63 11.70 -22.74
N LEU A 348 -0.64 11.41 -23.04
CA LEU A 348 -1.79 12.23 -22.64
C LEU A 348 -1.97 12.30 -21.12
N VAL A 349 -1.33 11.40 -20.38
CA VAL A 349 -1.56 11.19 -18.94
C VAL A 349 -0.26 11.36 -18.12
N GLN A 350 0.78 11.94 -18.70
CA GLN A 350 1.92 12.38 -17.91
C GLN A 350 1.54 13.64 -17.14
N LEU A 351 1.77 13.61 -15.83
CA LEU A 351 1.54 14.76 -14.97
C LEU A 351 2.59 15.85 -15.28
N LYS A 352 2.26 16.72 -16.23
CA LYS A 352 3.03 17.92 -16.56
C LYS A 352 2.12 19.12 -16.40
N GLU A 353 2.45 19.98 -15.45
CA GLU A 353 1.72 21.22 -15.23
C GLU A 353 1.74 22.08 -16.50
N GLY A 354 0.57 22.59 -16.90
CA GLY A 354 0.37 23.37 -18.12
C GLY A 354 0.21 22.54 -19.41
N SER A 355 0.18 21.21 -19.33
CA SER A 355 -0.12 20.37 -20.49
C SER A 355 -1.60 20.42 -20.88
N LYS A 356 -1.90 20.18 -22.17
CA LYS A 356 -3.27 20.23 -22.74
C LYS A 356 -4.29 19.37 -21.96
N HIS A 357 -3.85 18.23 -21.42
CA HIS A 357 -4.68 17.25 -20.72
C HIS A 357 -4.27 17.06 -19.26
N GLU A 358 -3.75 18.11 -18.63
CA GLU A 358 -3.33 18.07 -17.23
C GLU A 358 -4.46 17.62 -16.29
N ASP A 359 -5.70 18.02 -16.57
CA ASP A 359 -6.89 17.63 -15.82
C ASP A 359 -7.16 16.12 -15.89
N LEU A 360 -7.03 15.49 -17.06
CA LEU A 360 -7.14 14.04 -17.23
C LEU A 360 -5.98 13.29 -16.55
N ALA A 361 -4.77 13.86 -16.62
CA ALA A 361 -3.62 13.31 -15.92
C ALA A 361 -3.83 13.30 -14.40
N LEU A 362 -4.33 14.41 -13.84
CA LEU A 362 -4.71 14.52 -12.43
C LEU A 362 -5.81 13.53 -12.04
N VAL A 363 -6.85 13.35 -12.86
CA VAL A 363 -7.93 12.39 -12.58
C VAL A 363 -7.39 10.94 -12.51
N ARG A 364 -6.50 10.54 -13.43
CA ARG A 364 -5.87 9.22 -13.35
C ARG A 364 -5.00 9.08 -12.11
N GLU A 365 -4.15 10.07 -11.80
CA GLU A 365 -3.28 10.01 -10.63
C GLU A 365 -4.08 10.00 -9.32
N LEU A 366 -5.16 10.79 -9.22
CA LEU A 366 -6.11 10.75 -8.11
C LEU A 366 -6.75 9.36 -8.00
N TRP A 367 -7.18 8.74 -9.09
CA TRP A 367 -7.73 7.38 -9.06
C TRP A 367 -6.73 6.36 -8.50
N LEU A 368 -5.48 6.40 -8.97
CA LEU A 368 -4.40 5.49 -8.52
C LEU A 368 -4.08 5.71 -7.04
N LEU A 369 -3.97 6.98 -6.62
CA LEU A 369 -3.69 7.37 -5.25
C LEU A 369 -4.81 6.94 -4.31
N ILE A 370 -6.07 7.21 -4.64
CA ILE A 370 -7.23 6.82 -3.84
C ILE A 370 -7.32 5.29 -3.73
N THR A 371 -7.11 4.56 -4.83
CA THR A 371 -7.14 3.09 -4.82
C THR A 371 -6.02 2.50 -3.97
N LYS A 372 -4.82 3.09 -4.01
CA LYS A 372 -3.70 2.70 -3.14
C LYS A 372 -4.02 3.01 -1.67
N PHE A 373 -4.54 4.21 -1.39
CA PHE A 373 -4.87 4.67 -0.05
C PHE A 373 -5.98 3.83 0.60
N ASP A 374 -7.03 3.47 -0.14
CA ASP A 374 -8.12 2.62 0.35
C ASP A 374 -7.62 1.21 0.74
N LYS A 375 -6.61 0.66 0.05
CA LYS A 375 -6.03 -0.65 0.40
C LYS A 375 -5.26 -0.66 1.73
N LEU A 376 -4.85 0.50 2.25
CA LEU A 376 -4.19 0.59 3.56
C LEU A 376 -5.13 0.22 4.71
N ASN A 377 -6.45 0.15 4.47
CA ASN A 377 -7.43 -0.28 5.47
C ASN A 377 -7.10 -1.65 6.08
N PHE A 378 -6.54 -2.59 5.30
CA PHE A 378 -6.14 -3.92 5.78
C PHE A 378 -4.95 -3.84 6.72
N ASP A 379 -3.93 -3.05 6.35
CA ASP A 379 -2.72 -2.87 7.16
C ASP A 379 -3.05 -2.14 8.47
N ILE A 380 -3.87 -1.09 8.41
CA ILE A 380 -4.33 -0.35 9.60
C ILE A 380 -5.13 -1.24 10.53
N ARG A 381 -6.05 -2.06 9.99
CA ARG A 381 -6.79 -3.04 10.81
C ARG A 381 -5.83 -3.99 11.51
N HIS A 382 -4.85 -4.51 10.78
CA HIS A 382 -3.87 -5.44 11.33
C HIS A 382 -3.08 -4.77 12.45
N MET A 383 -2.52 -3.57 12.21
CA MET A 383 -1.81 -2.78 13.21
C MET A 383 -2.64 -2.51 14.46
N ASN A 384 -3.90 -2.10 14.29
CA ASN A 384 -4.80 -1.83 15.40
C ASN A 384 -5.03 -3.07 16.28
N LYS A 385 -5.13 -4.26 15.66
CA LYS A 385 -5.24 -5.51 16.43
C LYS A 385 -3.98 -5.76 17.26
N ILE A 386 -2.81 -5.55 16.66
CA ILE A 386 -1.53 -5.75 17.32
C ILE A 386 -1.35 -4.74 18.47
N CYS A 387 -1.70 -3.47 18.26
CA CYS A 387 -1.74 -2.45 19.31
C CYS A 387 -2.58 -2.91 20.52
N TYR A 388 -3.80 -3.41 20.28
CA TYR A 388 -4.66 -3.92 21.34
C TYR A 388 -4.04 -5.12 22.09
N GLN A 389 -3.40 -6.04 21.35
CA GLN A 389 -2.72 -7.19 21.95
C GLN A 389 -1.49 -6.77 22.78
N ILE A 390 -0.72 -5.78 22.33
CA ILE A 390 0.39 -5.19 23.09
C ILE A 390 -0.14 -4.56 24.38
N SER A 391 -1.21 -3.76 24.29
CA SER A 391 -1.88 -3.16 25.46
C SER A 391 -2.34 -4.22 26.48
N THR A 392 -2.90 -5.33 25.99
CA THR A 392 -3.30 -6.46 26.84
C THR A 392 -2.09 -7.09 27.53
N TYR A 393 -0.99 -7.31 26.80
CA TYR A 393 0.23 -7.92 27.33
C TYR A 393 0.92 -7.02 28.37
N GLN A 394 1.01 -5.72 28.10
CA GLN A 394 1.66 -4.74 28.99
C GLN A 394 0.76 -4.24 30.12
N ASN A 395 -0.53 -4.56 30.09
CA ASN A 395 -1.54 -4.01 30.99
C ASN A 395 -1.51 -2.46 31.03
N SER A 396 -1.36 -1.83 29.85
CA SER A 396 -1.34 -0.38 29.64
C SER A 396 -2.25 0.01 28.47
N LEU A 397 -2.87 1.18 28.55
CA LEU A 397 -3.73 1.73 27.50
C LEU A 397 -2.96 2.50 26.42
N ASP A 398 -1.64 2.66 26.53
CA ASP A 398 -0.86 3.50 25.63
C ASP A 398 -0.97 3.07 24.16
N TYR A 399 -0.88 1.76 23.89
CA TYR A 399 -0.99 1.23 22.52
C TYR A 399 -2.43 1.22 22.00
N GLU A 400 -3.42 1.01 22.87
CA GLU A 400 -4.83 1.17 22.54
C GLU A 400 -5.13 2.59 22.05
N GLN A 401 -4.69 3.61 22.80
CA GLN A 401 -4.81 5.02 22.39
C GLN A 401 -4.07 5.29 21.07
N LYS A 402 -2.88 4.71 20.89
CA LYS A 402 -2.08 4.83 19.66
C LYS A 402 -2.82 4.24 18.45
N GLY A 403 -3.42 3.06 18.60
CA GLY A 403 -4.24 2.42 17.56
C GLY A 403 -5.54 3.16 17.27
N GLU A 404 -6.21 3.69 18.30
CA GLU A 404 -7.41 4.52 18.16
C GLU A 404 -7.12 5.80 17.36
N LEU A 405 -6.02 6.49 17.67
CA LEU A 405 -5.60 7.70 16.95
C LEU A 405 -5.35 7.41 15.47
N LEU A 406 -4.65 6.31 15.15
CA LEU A 406 -4.41 5.89 13.78
C LEU A 406 -5.71 5.60 13.02
N GLN A 407 -6.63 4.85 13.65
CA GLN A 407 -7.95 4.55 13.09
C GLN A 407 -8.75 5.82 12.79
N ASN A 408 -8.81 6.74 13.75
CA ASN A 408 -9.57 7.97 13.65
C ASN A 408 -9.02 8.87 12.55
N LYS A 409 -7.70 9.05 12.48
CA LYS A 409 -7.05 9.88 11.46
C LYS A 409 -7.24 9.33 10.05
N TYR A 410 -7.08 8.03 9.86
CA TYR A 410 -7.37 7.42 8.56
C TYR A 410 -8.85 7.51 8.18
N ASN A 411 -9.75 7.31 9.15
CA ASN A 411 -11.19 7.47 8.93
C ASN A 411 -11.56 8.92 8.55
N GLU A 412 -10.93 9.92 9.16
CA GLU A 412 -11.13 11.32 8.78
C GLU A 412 -10.76 11.55 7.31
N TYR A 413 -9.56 11.10 6.91
CA TYR A 413 -9.06 11.27 5.56
C TYR A 413 -9.89 10.53 4.51
N ILE A 414 -10.29 9.27 4.78
CA ILE A 414 -11.10 8.50 3.82
C ILE A 414 -12.49 9.14 3.63
N ASN A 415 -13.10 9.67 4.70
CA ASN A 415 -14.38 10.37 4.62
C ASN A 415 -14.24 11.70 3.85
N SER A 416 -13.12 12.41 4.01
CA SER A 416 -12.81 13.61 3.23
C SER A 416 -12.64 13.30 1.74
N ILE A 417 -11.88 12.26 1.40
CA ILE A 417 -11.72 11.77 0.03
C ILE A 417 -13.08 11.42 -0.57
N GLU A 418 -13.90 10.67 0.16
CA GLU A 418 -15.22 10.25 -0.29
C GLU A 418 -16.11 11.44 -0.67
N LYS A 419 -16.17 12.47 0.19
CA LYS A 419 -16.95 13.69 -0.08
C LYS A 419 -16.52 14.40 -1.35
N GLN A 420 -15.26 14.27 -1.76
CA GLN A 420 -14.71 14.94 -2.95
C GLN A 420 -14.86 14.10 -4.24
N LEU A 421 -15.26 12.82 -4.16
CA LEU A 421 -15.37 11.96 -5.34
C LEU A 421 -16.38 12.49 -6.37
N THR A 422 -17.54 12.97 -5.92
CA THR A 422 -18.58 13.54 -6.80
C THR A 422 -18.08 14.81 -7.48
N THR A 423 -17.30 15.63 -6.78
CA THR A 423 -16.65 16.82 -7.36
C THR A 423 -15.58 16.44 -8.36
N ILE A 424 -14.72 15.46 -8.07
CA ILE A 424 -13.62 15.04 -8.96
C ILE A 424 -14.16 14.40 -10.24
N TRP A 425 -15.17 13.53 -10.17
CA TRP A 425 -15.73 12.88 -11.37
C TRP A 425 -16.98 13.57 -11.94
N LEU A 426 -17.38 14.71 -11.37
CA LEU A 426 -18.57 15.49 -11.77
C LEU A 426 -19.85 14.64 -11.86
N SER A 427 -19.97 13.62 -11.01
CA SER A 427 -21.08 12.67 -10.96
C SER A 427 -22.20 13.20 -10.04
N ASN A 428 -23.43 13.24 -10.56
CA ASN A 428 -24.67 13.57 -9.83
C ASN A 428 -24.80 14.99 -9.24
N LEU A 429 -24.28 16.03 -9.92
CA LEU A 429 -24.44 17.43 -9.48
C LEU A 429 -25.85 18.02 -9.72
N ASP A 430 -26.73 17.33 -10.45
CA ASP A 430 -28.03 17.87 -10.87
C ASP A 430 -29.06 18.04 -9.72
N GLN A 431 -28.81 17.45 -8.54
CA GLN A 431 -29.76 17.52 -7.41
C GLN A 431 -29.48 18.66 -6.41
N GLN A 432 -28.31 19.30 -6.45
CA GLN A 432 -27.94 20.37 -5.50
C GLN A 432 -28.15 21.80 -6.05
N GLN A 433 -28.52 21.95 -7.34
CA GLN A 433 -28.57 23.24 -8.05
C GLN A 433 -29.97 23.88 -8.09
N GLN A 434 -30.71 23.91 -6.98
CA GLN A 434 -32.02 24.60 -6.93
C GLN A 434 -31.94 26.11 -6.63
N GLN A 435 -30.75 26.68 -6.43
CA GLN A 435 -30.56 28.11 -6.10
C GLN A 435 -29.42 28.81 -6.88
N GLU A 436 -28.91 28.23 -7.97
CA GLU A 436 -27.82 28.85 -8.75
C GLU A 436 -28.35 29.71 -9.92
N ASN A 437 -27.61 30.77 -10.25
CA ASN A 437 -27.89 31.64 -11.41
C ASN A 437 -27.90 30.81 -12.71
N VAL A 438 -28.89 31.03 -13.58
CA VAL A 438 -29.08 30.31 -14.86
C VAL A 438 -27.80 30.31 -15.71
N GLN A 439 -27.05 31.42 -15.72
CA GLN A 439 -25.79 31.51 -16.47
C GLN A 439 -24.71 30.55 -15.92
N VAL A 440 -24.62 30.40 -14.60
CA VAL A 440 -23.68 29.48 -13.93
C VAL A 440 -24.04 28.02 -14.23
N MET A 441 -25.34 27.69 -14.26
CA MET A 441 -25.80 26.35 -14.63
C MET A 441 -25.40 25.98 -16.07
N VAL A 442 -25.53 26.91 -17.02
CA VAL A 442 -25.15 26.69 -18.42
C VAL A 442 -23.63 26.45 -18.54
N ILE A 443 -22.81 27.25 -17.86
CA ILE A 443 -21.34 27.07 -17.86
C ILE A 443 -20.96 25.71 -17.28
N ASN A 444 -21.51 25.36 -16.10
CA ASN A 444 -21.25 24.08 -15.46
C ASN A 444 -21.67 22.88 -16.33
N LYS A 445 -22.78 22.99 -17.06
CA LYS A 445 -23.21 21.98 -18.03
C LYS A 445 -22.18 21.79 -19.14
N LYS A 446 -21.66 22.88 -19.72
CA LYS A 446 -20.63 22.81 -20.77
C LYS A 446 -19.31 22.21 -20.29
N ILE A 447 -18.89 22.54 -19.06
CA ILE A 447 -17.71 21.92 -18.43
C ILE A 447 -17.90 20.41 -18.29
N ARG A 448 -19.09 19.96 -17.87
CA ARG A 448 -19.40 18.52 -17.75
C ARG A 448 -19.38 17.81 -19.09
N GLU A 449 -19.93 18.43 -20.13
CA GLU A 449 -19.94 17.88 -21.49
C GLU A 449 -18.52 17.76 -22.06
N LYS A 450 -17.70 18.80 -21.88
CA LYS A 450 -16.27 18.76 -22.24
C LYS A 450 -15.53 17.65 -21.48
N PHE A 451 -15.66 17.62 -20.15
CA PHE A 451 -15.00 16.61 -19.33
C PHE A 451 -15.42 15.18 -19.71
N LYS A 452 -16.70 14.95 -20.01
CA LYS A 452 -17.21 13.64 -20.44
C LYS A 452 -16.63 13.21 -21.79
N LYS A 453 -16.45 14.14 -22.74
CA LYS A 453 -15.77 13.91 -24.01
C LYS A 453 -14.29 13.58 -23.80
N ASP A 454 -13.61 14.36 -22.97
CA ASP A 454 -12.18 14.20 -22.69
C ASP A 454 -11.86 12.89 -21.92
N LEU A 455 -12.76 12.44 -21.04
CA LEU A 455 -12.65 11.15 -20.36
C LEU A 455 -12.60 9.95 -21.32
N ASP A 456 -13.12 10.07 -22.54
CA ASP A 456 -13.02 8.98 -23.54
C ASP A 456 -11.59 8.77 -24.06
N LEU A 457 -10.69 9.72 -23.82
CA LEU A 457 -9.26 9.64 -24.16
C LEU A 457 -8.47 8.72 -23.21
N ILE A 458 -8.97 8.49 -21.99
CA ILE A 458 -8.33 7.64 -20.98
C ILE A 458 -9.02 6.27 -20.83
N SER A 459 -8.32 5.30 -20.24
CA SER A 459 -8.82 3.94 -20.04
C SER A 459 -10.11 3.93 -19.22
N ASN A 460 -11.05 3.04 -19.58
CA ASN A 460 -12.40 2.94 -18.99
C ASN A 460 -12.42 2.92 -17.45
N GLN A 461 -11.43 2.28 -16.81
CA GLN A 461 -11.34 2.18 -15.35
C GLN A 461 -11.24 3.53 -14.63
N TYR A 462 -10.70 4.57 -15.29
CA TYR A 462 -10.49 5.89 -14.72
C TYR A 462 -11.67 6.85 -14.97
N ARG A 463 -12.62 6.45 -15.84
CA ARG A 463 -13.79 7.26 -16.20
C ARG A 463 -14.82 7.36 -15.09
N VAL A 464 -14.71 6.47 -14.10
CA VAL A 464 -15.58 6.42 -12.92
C VAL A 464 -14.73 6.49 -11.67
N SER A 465 -15.29 7.05 -10.60
CA SER A 465 -14.64 7.09 -9.29
C SER A 465 -14.33 5.66 -8.81
N PRO A 466 -13.20 5.44 -8.12
CA PRO A 466 -12.89 4.14 -7.55
C PRO A 466 -13.94 3.74 -6.52
N THR A 467 -14.26 2.44 -6.45
CA THR A 467 -15.14 1.90 -5.40
C THR A 467 -14.32 1.67 -4.15
N LEU A 468 -14.60 2.43 -3.10
CA LEU A 468 -13.90 2.33 -1.82
C LEU A 468 -14.31 1.05 -1.09
N THR A 469 -13.36 0.13 -0.91
CA THR A 469 -13.56 -1.11 -0.16
C THR A 469 -13.82 -0.85 1.32
N SER A 470 -13.26 0.24 1.87
CA SER A 470 -13.49 0.72 3.24
C SER A 470 -14.95 0.84 3.67
N LYS A 471 -15.89 0.97 2.72
CA LYS A 471 -17.34 0.97 2.98
C LYS A 471 -17.93 -0.41 3.26
N THR A 472 -17.35 -1.43 2.66
CA THR A 472 -17.84 -2.83 2.70
C THR A 472 -16.99 -3.71 3.59
N SER A 473 -15.70 -3.38 3.75
CA SER A 473 -14.76 -4.10 4.59
C SER A 473 -14.92 -3.68 6.05
N GLN A 474 -14.99 -4.65 6.96
CA GLN A 474 -14.88 -4.41 8.40
C GLN A 474 -13.42 -4.15 8.78
N TRP A 475 -12.91 -2.96 8.43
CA TRP A 475 -11.52 -2.58 8.70
C TRP A 475 -11.33 -1.89 10.05
N LYS A 476 -12.36 -1.25 10.58
CA LYS A 476 -12.32 -0.67 11.92
C LYS A 476 -12.37 -1.75 13.00
N LEU A 477 -11.64 -1.53 14.08
CA LEU A 477 -11.92 -2.20 15.34
C LEU A 477 -12.99 -1.43 16.07
N VAL A 478 -14.13 -2.08 16.29
CA VAL A 478 -15.25 -1.52 17.09
C VAL A 478 -14.77 -1.22 18.51
N LEU A 479 -13.80 -1.97 19.03
CA LEU A 479 -13.16 -1.70 20.33
C LEU A 479 -12.55 -0.29 20.41
N PHE A 480 -12.12 0.28 19.28
CA PHE A 480 -11.57 1.64 19.18
C PHE A 480 -12.62 2.65 18.70
N ASP A 481 -13.81 2.20 18.33
CA ASP A 481 -14.92 3.10 18.06
C ASP A 481 -15.59 3.42 19.40
N THR A 482 -15.08 4.45 20.07
CA THR A 482 -15.76 5.04 21.23
C THR A 482 -17.19 5.44 20.82
N ASP A 483 -18.17 5.09 21.67
CA ASP A 483 -19.59 5.37 21.47
C ASP A 483 -19.81 6.79 20.92
N ILE A 484 -20.73 6.89 19.96
CA ILE A 484 -21.05 8.11 19.18
C ILE A 484 -21.37 9.33 20.07
N SER A 485 -21.67 9.14 21.37
CA SER A 485 -21.85 10.21 22.35
C SER A 485 -20.54 10.85 22.86
N ASN A 486 -19.41 10.14 22.82
CA ASN A 486 -18.11 10.64 23.28
C ASN A 486 -17.28 11.30 22.17
N LYS A 487 -17.57 11.08 20.88
CA LYS A 487 -16.86 11.77 19.79
C LYS A 487 -17.03 13.29 19.82
N ASN A 488 -18.25 13.75 20.11
CA ASN A 488 -18.51 15.18 20.28
C ASN A 488 -17.95 15.74 21.58
N LYS A 489 -17.57 14.88 22.53
CA LYS A 489 -16.96 15.29 23.81
C LYS A 489 -15.43 15.33 23.70
N ILE A 490 -14.81 14.34 23.05
CA ILE A 490 -13.36 14.24 22.88
C ILE A 490 -12.82 15.17 21.77
N MET A 491 -13.56 15.36 20.65
CA MET A 491 -13.16 16.35 19.62
C MET A 491 -13.41 17.79 20.07
N THR A 492 -14.38 18.02 20.95
CA THR A 492 -14.58 19.35 21.56
C THR A 492 -13.55 19.57 22.67
N GLU A 493 -13.19 18.54 23.45
CA GLU A 493 -12.11 18.63 24.46
C GLU A 493 -10.68 18.78 23.90
N LEU A 494 -10.42 18.43 22.62
CA LEU A 494 -9.12 18.68 21.95
C LEU A 494 -9.05 20.04 21.23
N ASN A 495 -10.20 20.69 21.00
CA ASN A 495 -10.28 22.03 20.39
C ASN A 495 -10.63 23.12 21.41
N ASP A 496 -10.70 22.79 22.69
CA ASP A 496 -11.09 23.73 23.73
C ASP A 496 -9.81 24.35 24.34
N ASP A 497 -9.26 25.33 23.61
CA ASP A 497 -8.11 26.14 24.02
C ASP A 497 -8.38 26.68 25.43
N PHE A 498 -7.67 26.10 26.41
CA PHE A 498 -7.77 26.51 27.80
C PHE A 498 -6.48 27.18 28.22
N TYR A 499 -6.58 28.47 28.50
CA TYR A 499 -5.52 29.28 29.04
C TYR A 499 -6.01 29.92 30.31
N LEU A 500 -5.19 29.89 31.36
CA LEU A 500 -5.49 30.61 32.60
C LEU A 500 -4.21 31.23 33.14
N ARG A 501 -4.22 32.54 33.34
CA ARG A 501 -3.14 33.28 33.99
C ARG A 501 -3.68 34.13 35.11
N TYR A 502 -3.07 34.03 36.28
CA TYR A 502 -3.33 34.92 37.40
C TYR A 502 -2.05 35.59 37.84
N TYR A 503 -2.13 36.91 38.07
CA TYR A 503 -1.05 37.72 38.58
C TYR A 503 -1.55 38.59 39.73
N VAL A 504 -0.75 38.69 40.80
CA VAL A 504 -0.93 39.71 41.84
C VAL A 504 0.42 40.28 42.22
N GLY A 505 0.50 41.60 42.27
CA GLY A 505 1.74 42.23 42.65
C GLY A 505 1.65 43.74 42.81
N HIS A 506 2.72 44.31 43.35
CA HIS A 506 2.86 45.75 43.50
C HIS A 506 4.32 46.16 43.26
N LYS A 507 4.51 47.38 42.77
CA LYS A 507 5.83 47.96 42.54
C LYS A 507 6.04 49.11 43.52
N GLY A 508 6.81 48.86 44.57
CA GLY A 508 7.08 49.81 45.65
C GLY A 508 8.50 50.38 45.61
N LYS A 509 8.86 51.16 46.63
CA LYS A 509 10.22 51.72 46.80
C LYS A 509 11.30 50.64 46.99
N PHE A 510 10.89 49.44 47.41
CA PHE A 510 11.79 48.33 47.75
C PHE A 510 11.91 47.28 46.64
N GLY A 511 11.25 47.46 45.50
CA GLY A 511 11.30 46.54 44.36
C GLY A 511 9.92 46.13 43.85
N HIS A 512 9.88 45.01 43.13
CA HIS A 512 8.66 44.46 42.53
C HIS A 512 8.34 43.12 43.18
N GLU A 513 7.30 43.12 44.02
CA GLU A 513 6.80 41.92 44.68
C GLU A 513 5.58 41.39 43.93
N PHE A 514 5.60 40.11 43.58
CA PHE A 514 4.51 39.49 42.84
C PHE A 514 4.43 37.98 43.01
N LEU A 515 3.23 37.45 42.76
CA LEU A 515 2.92 36.05 42.56
C LEU A 515 2.22 35.92 41.22
N GLU A 516 2.67 34.97 40.41
CA GLU A 516 2.10 34.68 39.09
C GLU A 516 2.05 33.16 38.88
N PHE A 517 0.94 32.69 38.31
CA PHE A 517 0.86 31.35 37.76
C PHE A 517 0.07 31.33 36.46
N GLU A 518 0.45 30.40 35.58
CA GLU A 518 -0.07 30.26 34.23
C GLU A 518 -0.27 28.76 33.92
N PHE A 519 -1.46 28.40 33.45
CA PHE A 519 -1.78 27.12 32.83
C PHE A 519 -1.94 27.31 31.33
N ARG A 520 -1.16 26.57 30.56
CA ARG A 520 -1.19 26.60 29.09
C ARG A 520 -2.03 25.45 28.52
N PRO A 521 -2.48 25.55 27.25
CA PRO A 521 -3.26 24.49 26.59
C PRO A 521 -2.54 23.14 26.51
N ASP A 522 -1.20 23.14 26.50
CA ASP A 522 -0.36 21.93 26.50
C ASP A 522 -0.22 21.27 27.88
N GLY A 523 -0.97 21.74 28.89
CA GLY A 523 -0.91 21.24 30.27
C GLY A 523 0.28 21.75 31.06
N LYS A 524 1.04 22.73 30.54
CA LYS A 524 2.19 23.31 31.26
C LYS A 524 1.73 24.33 32.30
N LEU A 525 2.01 24.04 33.57
CA LEU A 525 1.90 24.97 34.70
C LEU A 525 3.23 25.71 34.89
N ARG A 526 3.19 27.04 34.83
CA ARG A 526 4.29 27.91 35.27
C ARG A 526 3.92 28.61 36.57
N TYR A 527 4.87 28.69 37.48
CA TYR A 527 4.73 29.37 38.75
C TYR A 527 5.93 30.28 38.99
N ALA A 528 5.67 31.54 39.33
CA ALA A 528 6.66 32.53 39.69
C ALA A 528 6.25 33.27 40.97
N ASN A 529 7.16 33.35 41.93
CA ASN A 529 6.94 34.10 43.17
C ASN A 529 8.18 34.91 43.53
N ASN A 530 8.00 36.22 43.65
CA ASN A 530 8.99 37.18 44.10
C ASN A 530 8.46 37.90 45.35
N SER A 531 8.81 37.42 46.53
CA SER A 531 8.41 38.02 47.80
C SER A 531 9.32 39.17 48.24
N ASN A 532 10.53 39.28 47.66
CA ASN A 532 11.57 40.25 48.02
C ASN A 532 11.89 40.32 49.54
N TYR A 533 11.40 39.35 50.31
CA TYR A 533 11.56 39.23 51.74
C TYR A 533 12.97 38.68 52.02
N LYS A 534 13.72 39.32 52.92
CA LYS A 534 15.09 38.93 53.30
C LYS A 534 16.10 38.72 52.14
N LYS A 535 15.91 39.38 51.00
CA LYS A 535 16.73 39.21 49.77
C LYS A 535 16.63 37.81 49.13
N ASP A 536 15.47 37.15 49.24
CA ASP A 536 15.25 35.88 48.56
C ASP A 536 15.34 35.98 47.04
N THR A 537 15.85 34.93 46.42
CA THR A 537 15.90 34.79 44.95
C THR A 537 14.52 34.43 44.41
N LEU A 538 14.11 35.07 43.31
CA LEU A 538 12.90 34.77 42.56
C LEU A 538 12.72 33.26 42.36
N ILE A 539 11.59 32.72 42.83
CA ILE A 539 11.23 31.32 42.64
C ILE A 539 10.55 31.18 41.29
N ARG A 540 11.06 30.31 40.42
CA ARG A 540 10.42 29.89 39.17
C ARG A 540 10.33 28.38 39.10
N LYS A 541 9.15 27.86 38.81
CA LYS A 541 8.88 26.43 38.63
C LYS A 541 8.01 26.21 37.41
N GLU A 542 8.29 25.12 36.71
CA GLU A 542 7.50 24.65 35.58
C GLU A 542 7.25 23.16 35.77
N VAL A 543 6.01 22.71 35.55
CA VAL A 543 5.61 21.31 35.62
C VAL A 543 4.49 21.04 34.61
N TYR A 544 4.42 19.83 34.08
CA TYR A 544 3.26 19.41 33.28
C TYR A 544 2.24 18.74 34.20
N VAL A 545 1.00 19.19 34.14
CA VAL A 545 -0.10 18.59 34.90
C VAL A 545 -0.86 17.59 34.03
N ASN A 546 -1.43 16.56 34.67
CA ASN A 546 -2.32 15.64 33.98
C ASN A 546 -3.59 16.40 33.54
N ARG A 547 -4.19 15.96 32.45
CA ARG A 547 -5.46 16.47 31.91
C ARG A 547 -6.59 16.55 32.95
N THR A 548 -6.64 15.62 33.92
CA THR A 548 -7.62 15.69 35.03
C THR A 548 -7.55 17.01 35.81
N ILE A 549 -6.36 17.60 35.96
CA ILE A 549 -6.19 18.90 36.63
C ILE A 549 -6.72 20.04 35.75
N ILE A 550 -6.52 19.97 34.44
CA ILE A 550 -7.04 20.96 33.48
C ILE A 550 -8.57 20.94 33.45
N GLU A 551 -9.17 19.76 33.43
CA GLU A 551 -10.63 19.58 33.48
C GLU A 551 -11.22 20.11 34.79
N GLU A 552 -10.53 19.92 35.91
CA GLU A 552 -10.94 20.46 37.21
C GLU A 552 -10.87 21.99 37.25
N LEU A 553 -9.83 22.60 36.66
CA LEU A 553 -9.74 24.06 36.53
C LEU A 553 -10.86 24.62 35.66
N LYS A 554 -11.19 23.96 34.54
CA LYS A 554 -12.36 24.31 33.71
C LYS A 554 -13.67 24.23 34.50
N ARG A 555 -13.85 23.17 35.32
CA ARG A 555 -15.02 23.01 36.19
C ARG A 555 -15.14 24.19 37.15
N ILE A 556 -14.05 24.56 37.82
CA ILE A 556 -14.02 25.68 38.78
C ILE A 556 -14.37 27.01 38.09
N VAL A 557 -13.76 27.31 36.94
CA VAL A 557 -14.07 28.53 36.18
C VAL A 557 -15.56 28.58 35.81
N ASN A 558 -16.11 27.49 35.28
CA ASN A 558 -17.52 27.42 34.90
C ASN A 558 -18.48 27.55 36.09
N GLU A 559 -18.16 26.96 37.24
CA GLU A 559 -19.01 27.05 38.46
C GLU A 559 -19.04 28.45 39.08
N THR A 560 -17.99 29.24 38.87
CA THR A 560 -17.90 30.61 39.41
C THR A 560 -18.67 31.64 38.60
N ASP A 561 -19.21 31.27 37.43
CA ASP A 561 -19.87 32.18 36.48
C ASP A 561 -19.03 33.41 36.07
N ILE A 562 -17.72 33.39 36.33
CA ILE A 562 -16.81 34.52 36.11
C ILE A 562 -16.78 35.00 34.66
N MET A 563 -17.06 34.11 33.70
CA MET A 563 -17.12 34.42 32.26
C MET A 563 -18.25 35.39 31.90
N LYS A 564 -19.19 35.65 32.81
CA LYS A 564 -20.33 36.58 32.62
C LYS A 564 -20.11 37.95 33.27
N GLU A 565 -19.00 38.14 33.99
CA GLU A 565 -18.70 39.36 34.74
C GLU A 565 -17.93 40.40 33.90
N ASP A 566 -17.91 41.66 34.35
CA ASP A 566 -17.24 42.79 33.68
C ASP A 566 -16.51 43.67 34.72
N ASP A 567 -15.23 44.00 34.48
CA ASP A 567 -14.42 44.82 35.38
C ASP A 567 -14.52 46.33 35.16
N ALA A 568 -15.36 46.80 34.23
CA ALA A 568 -15.49 48.23 33.90
C ALA A 568 -15.75 49.16 35.10
N VAL A 569 -16.38 48.64 36.17
CA VAL A 569 -16.71 49.38 37.41
C VAL A 569 -15.90 48.91 38.63
N TRP A 570 -14.94 48.00 38.44
CA TRP A 570 -14.11 47.49 39.52
C TRP A 570 -13.08 48.54 40.00
N PRO A 571 -12.59 48.43 41.25
CA PRO A 571 -11.61 49.36 41.77
C PRO A 571 -10.33 49.40 40.92
N PRO A 572 -9.88 50.58 40.45
CA PRO A 572 -8.67 50.68 39.63
C PRO A 572 -7.40 50.47 40.46
N GLN A 573 -6.32 50.06 39.79
CA GLN A 573 -5.01 49.83 40.43
C GLN A 573 -4.56 51.00 41.33
N ASP A 574 -4.08 50.68 42.53
CA ASP A 574 -3.62 51.66 43.52
C ASP A 574 -2.17 51.36 43.99
N ARG A 575 -1.68 52.08 45.00
CA ARG A 575 -0.32 51.90 45.54
C ARG A 575 -0.11 50.56 46.27
N THR A 576 -1.16 49.90 46.74
CA THR A 576 -1.14 48.60 47.44
C THR A 576 -0.98 47.41 46.48
N GLY A 577 -1.26 47.61 45.19
CA GLY A 577 -1.02 46.62 44.13
C GLY A 577 -2.20 46.43 43.19
N ARG A 578 -2.01 45.49 42.25
CA ARG A 578 -3.03 45.08 41.29
C ARG A 578 -3.15 43.56 41.23
N GLN A 579 -4.32 43.11 40.80
CA GLN A 579 -4.63 41.73 40.44
C GLN A 579 -5.06 41.68 38.98
N GLU A 580 -4.57 40.68 38.25
CA GLU A 580 -4.92 40.41 36.87
C GLU A 580 -5.34 38.94 36.77
N LEU A 581 -6.41 38.67 36.03
CA LEU A 581 -6.86 37.33 35.68
C LEU A 581 -7.16 37.31 34.19
N GLU A 582 -6.63 36.33 33.48
CA GLU A 582 -6.89 36.13 32.06
C GLU A 582 -7.28 34.67 31.85
N ILE A 583 -8.39 34.46 31.16
CA ILE A 583 -8.95 33.14 30.89
C ILE A 583 -9.35 33.06 29.42
N VAL A 584 -8.86 32.03 28.74
CA VAL A 584 -9.39 31.57 27.45
C VAL A 584 -10.05 30.23 27.70
N LEU A 585 -11.32 30.11 27.29
CA LEU A 585 -12.10 28.88 27.39
C LEU A 585 -12.86 28.70 26.07
N GLY A 586 -12.27 27.90 25.17
CA GLY A 586 -12.81 27.71 23.82
C GLY A 586 -12.64 28.98 22.99
N ASP A 587 -13.74 29.48 22.42
CA ASP A 587 -13.74 30.72 21.63
C ASP A 587 -13.90 32.00 22.48
N GLU A 588 -14.09 31.86 23.80
CA GLU A 588 -14.29 33.00 24.72
C GLU A 588 -12.98 33.40 25.40
N HIS A 589 -12.69 34.70 25.42
CA HIS A 589 -11.52 35.30 26.08
C HIS A 589 -11.95 36.46 26.96
N ILE A 590 -11.59 36.37 28.25
CA ILE A 590 -11.82 37.43 29.23
C ILE A 590 -10.51 37.81 29.91
N SER A 591 -10.38 39.08 30.25
CA SER A 591 -9.25 39.59 31.03
C SER A 591 -9.74 40.66 31.98
N PHE A 592 -9.44 40.50 33.26
CA PHE A 592 -9.81 41.42 34.31
C PHE A 592 -8.60 42.07 34.95
N THR A 593 -8.71 43.33 35.32
CA THR A 593 -7.73 44.07 36.12
C THR A 593 -8.41 44.82 37.26
N THR A 594 -7.97 44.58 38.49
CA THR A 594 -8.52 45.26 39.68
C THR A 594 -7.44 45.60 40.70
N ALA A 595 -7.75 46.48 41.64
CA ALA A 595 -6.92 46.75 42.81
C ALA A 595 -6.71 45.48 43.64
N LYS A 596 -5.64 45.44 44.43
CA LYS A 596 -5.40 44.31 45.33
C LYS A 596 -6.50 44.23 46.41
N ILE A 597 -7.33 43.18 46.34
CA ILE A 597 -8.37 42.92 47.34
C ILE A 597 -7.70 42.42 48.64
N GLY A 598 -7.87 43.16 49.74
CA GLY A 598 -7.30 42.83 51.05
C GLY A 598 -8.26 42.11 51.98
N SER A 599 -9.56 42.41 51.88
CA SER A 599 -10.61 41.90 52.78
C SER A 599 -11.97 41.82 52.10
N LEU A 600 -12.90 41.05 52.69
CA LEU A 600 -14.30 41.02 52.25
C LEU A 600 -15.02 42.38 52.42
N ILE A 601 -14.50 43.27 53.28
CA ILE A 601 -15.02 44.62 53.45
C ILE A 601 -14.77 45.45 52.19
N ASP A 602 -13.61 45.29 51.56
CA ASP A 602 -13.25 45.98 50.32
C ASP A 602 -14.21 45.60 49.16
N ILE A 603 -14.67 44.35 49.17
CA ILE A 603 -15.65 43.83 48.20
C ILE A 603 -17.02 44.45 48.42
N ASN A 604 -17.51 44.44 49.66
CA ASN A 604 -18.85 44.99 49.98
C ASN A 604 -18.95 46.50 49.73
N ASN A 605 -17.82 47.22 49.75
CA ASN A 605 -17.76 48.65 49.45
C ASN A 605 -17.55 48.96 47.94
N SER A 606 -17.43 47.92 47.09
CA SER A 606 -17.31 48.06 45.64
C SER A 606 -18.63 48.51 45.00
N ARG A 607 -18.55 49.11 43.81
CA ARG A 607 -19.71 49.42 42.98
C ARG A 607 -20.34 48.18 42.35
N ASP A 608 -19.55 47.13 42.25
CA ASP A 608 -19.97 45.79 41.87
C ASP A 608 -19.45 44.80 42.94
N PRO A 609 -20.23 44.55 44.00
CA PRO A 609 -19.84 43.65 45.08
C PRO A 609 -20.03 42.17 44.71
N ASP A 610 -20.85 41.84 43.70
CA ASP A 610 -21.17 40.47 43.34
C ASP A 610 -20.12 39.92 42.36
N GLY A 611 -19.80 40.63 41.27
CA GLY A 611 -18.74 40.22 40.34
C GLY A 611 -17.36 40.18 41.01
N LEU A 612 -17.07 41.14 41.88
CA LEU A 612 -15.82 41.17 42.64
C LEU A 612 -15.75 40.04 43.70
N ARG A 613 -16.90 39.54 44.18
CA ARG A 613 -16.97 38.36 45.06
C ARG A 613 -16.73 37.07 44.27
N CYS A 614 -17.29 36.94 43.07
CA CYS A 614 -17.01 35.83 42.15
C CYS A 614 -15.50 35.74 41.85
N PHE A 615 -14.89 36.87 41.46
CA PHE A 615 -13.46 36.97 41.22
C PHE A 615 -12.62 36.59 42.46
N TYR A 616 -12.99 37.11 43.63
CA TYR A 616 -12.27 36.84 44.88
C TYR A 616 -12.26 35.35 45.22
N TYR A 617 -13.40 34.66 45.19
CA TYR A 617 -13.47 33.25 45.54
C TYR A 617 -12.78 32.37 44.50
N LEU A 618 -12.97 32.64 43.20
CA LEU A 618 -12.25 31.92 42.14
C LEU A 618 -10.74 31.97 42.34
N VAL A 619 -10.19 33.14 42.62
CA VAL A 619 -8.75 33.32 42.85
C VAL A 619 -8.27 32.51 44.08
N GLN A 620 -9.09 32.37 45.12
CA GLN A 620 -8.72 31.54 46.27
C GLN A 620 -8.68 30.06 45.91
N ASP A 621 -9.67 29.55 45.17
CA ASP A 621 -9.71 28.16 44.74
C ASP A 621 -8.53 27.82 43.81
N LEU A 622 -8.21 28.71 42.87
CA LEU A 622 -7.04 28.58 42.00
C LEU A 622 -5.73 28.55 42.78
N LYS A 623 -5.56 29.44 43.78
CA LYS A 623 -4.38 29.44 44.66
C LYS A 623 -4.28 28.16 45.46
N CYS A 624 -5.39 27.65 46.00
CA CYS A 624 -5.41 26.39 46.73
C CYS A 624 -4.90 25.23 45.88
N ILE A 625 -5.33 25.12 44.62
CA ILE A 625 -4.86 24.09 43.70
C ILE A 625 -3.37 24.27 43.39
N VAL A 626 -2.97 25.47 42.98
CA VAL A 626 -1.57 25.74 42.56
C VAL A 626 -0.60 25.52 43.72
N PHE A 627 -0.90 26.01 44.92
CA PHE A 627 -0.02 25.78 46.07
C PHE A 627 0.05 24.31 46.49
N SER A 628 -1.06 23.58 46.35
CA SER A 628 -1.05 22.13 46.57
C SER A 628 -0.14 21.42 45.57
N LEU A 629 -0.28 21.71 44.27
CA LEU A 629 0.55 21.13 43.22
C LEU A 629 2.04 21.48 43.41
N ILE A 630 2.33 22.74 43.67
CA ILE A 630 3.71 23.21 43.85
C ILE A 630 4.32 22.60 45.12
N GLY A 631 3.58 22.52 46.23
CA GLY A 631 4.07 21.93 47.48
C GLY A 631 4.29 20.41 47.40
N LEU A 632 3.50 19.70 46.59
CA LEU A 632 3.61 18.25 46.40
C LEU A 632 4.83 17.88 45.55
N HIS A 633 5.13 18.69 44.53
CA HIS A 633 6.20 18.39 43.56
C HIS A 633 7.53 19.12 43.84
N PHE A 634 7.50 20.23 44.57
CA PHE A 634 8.69 21.02 44.86
C PHE A 634 8.83 21.23 46.37
N LYS A 635 10.02 20.95 46.91
CA LYS A 635 10.37 21.32 48.29
C LYS A 635 10.58 22.83 48.38
N ILE A 636 9.48 23.56 48.46
CA ILE A 636 9.44 24.99 48.70
C ILE A 636 8.90 25.17 50.11
N GLN A 637 9.65 25.83 50.99
CA GLN A 637 9.07 26.27 52.25
C GLN A 637 8.09 27.40 51.92
N PRO A 638 6.77 27.23 52.15
CA PRO A 638 5.85 28.35 52.03
C PRO A 638 6.26 29.37 53.10
N ILE A 639 6.49 30.62 52.70
CA ILE A 639 6.67 31.74 53.63
C ILE A 639 5.30 32.26 54.03
#